data_AF-A0A8H8SPL4-F1
#
_entry.id   AF-A0A8H8SPL4-F1
#
_cell.length_a   1.000
_cell.length_b   1.000
_cell.length_c   1.000
_cell.angle_alpha   90.00
_cell.angle_beta   90.00
_cell.angle_gamma   90.00
#
_symmetry.space_group_name_H-M   'P 1'
#
loop_
_entity.id
_entity.type
_entity.pdbx_description
1 polymer ?
#
loop_
_entity_poly.entity_id
_entity_poly.type
_entity_poly.pdbx_seq_one_letter_code
_entity_poly.pdbx_strand_id
1 'polypeptide(L)'
;MPQGVPAQNGHLLKPRLDDEANWGTTVTGDLGDFTRKYERLKSEAGAQGDDWGPHTRFALTSQFSEDGSDYRMKIEPQGELSVPRVEQVWDVDSVLIFLEEGDEFPLGEGHTLFYTPMNHADFTLQSSLHIPPINVAGASTLTGSRSKWLEPHMMPNALFGFIAGSNCPRILVRLLFPRLAEKRSSKDKNVISKERMQEIYDRIVRPAVAAEITRGLLNAWPLTWMCEQFRATRQNGQIVQTPYGLPGPCVTRVFQQMRDVIRQNPDLKDYSDFIVQIQVQSTKHGTHHGPIPIGQPGSVEDWIIDKRELALKLAVAPIDIMRLPPQKTYVDVGVYLHLADYGYSILPKTANLAWLLSAVTGISVADAAERIAAGAKSGFFIDEVAQTGCFAGCRLTFKARFDESPLGVIYIQVYTSDRNLTSLKDKQYFAKHVEPKEVLQKYPHVLNGHYNRLIDSYEEARAQQSPIDTQIEVRVLLMELFNVLHPLPAETLTGCFAPSRSRDVWHWKKLRAESCAVVLSKLWLAFPTADRTQIHAPLTLLCATVWIGNATANRPDDSSDFRALGDSISTLGAVFLHSLEETPIPRICSHRILGTKTIGRLLGIVGSTPESDILKMVYREQQEEETAEPLPTWGGGSEEHEDHQSGSKRPAAEWGGPSRKQRLRIHNPRGEDIIEMNDPNIPEAPAGNAYDSEDEDPEQLPRAPQNAEMINRIFKAMAGEILLKTQETAESPDVLATNRKRALEIKKGKDGQKKKAYMQGLAQLSFYQDWERLLSDRSLTDKQKDDLVQYARDRLSSEAGWLPVGASDRLWSDSSAGQARTHGESVNGNRGTVVVINPALECNMDIPGGRL
;
A
#
# COMPACT_ATOMS: atom_id res chain seq x y z
N MET A 1 -21.63 -0.94 34.25
CA MET A 1 -21.24 -1.98 33.29
C MET A 1 -21.96 -3.28 33.62
N PRO A 2 -22.58 -3.99 32.67
CA PRO A 2 -22.96 -5.38 32.90
C PRO A 2 -21.68 -6.23 32.98
N GLN A 3 -21.68 -7.25 33.84
CA GLN A 3 -20.55 -8.15 34.04
C GLN A 3 -20.10 -8.77 32.72
N GLY A 4 -18.78 -8.74 32.50
CA GLY A 4 -18.14 -9.03 31.22
C GLY A 4 -18.47 -10.40 30.66
N VAL A 5 -18.93 -10.40 29.41
CA VAL A 5 -18.81 -11.57 28.53
C VAL A 5 -17.32 -11.72 28.24
N PRO A 6 -16.69 -12.87 28.54
CA PRO A 6 -15.31 -13.10 28.12
C PRO A 6 -15.31 -13.09 26.60
N ALA A 7 -14.65 -12.10 26.00
CA ALA A 7 -14.38 -12.10 24.57
C ALA A 7 -13.54 -13.36 24.29
N GLN A 8 -14.17 -14.37 23.68
CA GLN A 8 -13.44 -15.45 23.07
C GLN A 8 -12.69 -14.83 21.89
N ASN A 9 -11.39 -14.59 22.09
CA ASN A 9 -10.50 -14.03 21.08
C ASN A 9 -10.50 -14.94 19.85
N GLY A 10 -11.21 -14.50 18.80
CA GLY A 10 -11.16 -15.08 17.48
C GLY A 10 -9.77 -14.84 16.87
N HIS A 11 -8.87 -15.79 17.10
CA HIS A 11 -7.53 -15.81 16.52
C HIS A 11 -7.62 -15.98 15.01
N LEU A 12 -7.37 -14.92 14.24
CA LEU A 12 -6.84 -15.00 12.88
C LEU A 12 -6.19 -13.66 12.51
N LEU A 13 -4.89 -13.57 12.81
CA LEU A 13 -3.81 -12.93 12.01
C LEU A 13 -2.45 -12.94 12.74
N LYS A 14 -2.36 -13.53 13.94
CA LYS A 14 -1.12 -14.06 14.53
C LYS A 14 -1.43 -15.36 15.30
N PRO A 15 -1.31 -16.56 14.72
CA PRO A 15 -1.08 -17.75 15.53
C PRO A 15 0.37 -17.66 16.06
N ARG A 16 0.53 -17.76 17.39
CA ARG A 16 1.80 -18.09 18.08
C ARG A 16 2.82 -17.00 18.41
N LEU A 17 2.41 -15.84 18.91
CA LEU A 17 3.22 -15.13 19.91
C LEU A 17 2.83 -15.48 21.36
N ASP A 18 1.59 -15.93 21.56
CA ASP A 18 0.99 -16.16 22.89
C ASP A 18 0.73 -17.65 23.21
N ASP A 19 1.26 -18.59 22.41
CA ASP A 19 1.38 -19.98 22.86
C ASP A 19 2.47 -19.99 23.96
N GLU A 20 2.10 -19.61 25.19
CA GLU A 20 2.96 -19.52 26.38
C GLU A 20 3.76 -20.82 26.63
N ALA A 21 3.29 -21.94 26.10
CA ALA A 21 3.89 -23.25 26.26
C ALA A 21 5.28 -23.42 25.62
N ASN A 22 5.69 -22.57 24.66
CA ASN A 22 6.95 -22.73 23.93
C ASN A 22 7.98 -21.61 24.16
N TRP A 23 7.64 -20.61 24.96
CA TRP A 23 8.48 -19.45 25.20
C TRP A 23 8.94 -19.42 26.65
N GLY A 24 10.15 -18.92 26.92
CA GLY A 24 10.60 -18.65 28.29
C GLY A 24 9.65 -17.72 29.05
N THR A 25 9.95 -17.44 30.32
CA THR A 25 9.05 -16.66 31.19
C THR A 25 8.74 -15.29 30.58
N THR A 26 7.45 -15.00 30.34
CA THR A 26 7.02 -13.68 29.85
C THR A 26 6.95 -12.71 31.03
N VAL A 27 7.64 -11.59 30.91
CA VAL A 27 7.56 -10.46 31.85
C VAL A 27 6.78 -9.33 31.17
N THR A 28 5.90 -8.68 31.92
CA THR A 28 5.18 -7.49 31.43
C THR A 28 5.91 -6.23 31.90
N GLY A 29 5.90 -5.20 31.05
CA GLY A 29 6.50 -3.90 31.35
C GLY A 29 6.01 -2.83 30.38
N ASP A 30 6.23 -1.56 30.69
CA ASP A 30 5.96 -0.47 29.75
C ASP A 30 7.16 -0.17 28.83
N LEU A 31 7.02 0.87 28.00
CA LEU A 31 8.11 1.33 27.14
C LEU A 31 9.31 1.88 27.94
N GLY A 32 9.08 2.38 29.15
CA GLY A 32 10.14 2.83 30.06
C GLY A 32 10.93 1.65 30.66
N ASP A 33 10.26 0.58 31.08
CA ASP A 33 10.84 -0.68 31.55
C ASP A 33 11.67 -1.32 30.45
N PHE A 34 11.15 -1.32 29.22
CA PHE A 34 11.87 -1.78 28.05
C PHE A 34 13.16 -1.01 27.85
N THR A 35 13.06 0.32 27.84
CA THR A 35 14.22 1.20 27.71
C THR A 35 15.27 0.93 28.79
N ARG A 36 14.86 0.85 30.06
CA ARG A 36 15.77 0.55 31.18
C ARG A 36 16.44 -0.82 31.02
N LYS A 37 15.68 -1.84 30.59
CA LYS A 37 16.23 -3.17 30.36
C LYS A 37 17.24 -3.17 29.21
N TYR A 38 16.96 -2.47 28.12
CA TYR A 38 17.91 -2.31 27.01
C TYR A 38 19.22 -1.68 27.48
N GLU A 39 19.16 -0.56 28.20
CA GLU A 39 20.35 0.15 28.68
C GLU A 39 21.18 -0.70 29.66
N ARG A 40 20.50 -1.46 30.53
CA ARG A 40 21.15 -2.43 31.42
C ARG A 40 21.91 -3.48 30.62
N LEU A 41 21.26 -4.12 29.63
CA LEU A 41 21.89 -5.13 28.78
C LEU A 41 23.06 -4.55 27.97
N LYS A 42 22.96 -3.28 27.54
CA LYS A 42 24.03 -2.59 26.82
C LYS A 42 25.24 -2.35 27.73
N SER A 43 25.01 -1.92 28.97
CA SER A 43 26.06 -1.72 29.97
C SER A 43 26.71 -3.03 30.40
N GLU A 44 25.94 -4.10 30.62
CA GLU A 44 26.42 -5.42 31.05
C GLU A 44 27.31 -6.09 29.99
N ALA A 45 26.98 -5.89 28.71
CA ALA A 45 27.78 -6.41 27.60
C ALA A 45 29.17 -5.75 27.48
N GLY A 46 29.43 -4.66 28.22
CA GLY A 46 30.65 -3.87 28.07
C GLY A 46 30.82 -3.29 26.66
N ALA A 47 29.75 -3.25 25.87
CA ALA A 47 29.77 -2.85 24.48
C ALA A 47 30.12 -1.36 24.40
N GLN A 48 31.25 -1.03 23.78
CA GLN A 48 31.53 0.34 23.35
C GLN A 48 30.58 0.67 22.21
N GLY A 49 29.54 1.47 22.48
CA GLY A 49 28.74 2.26 21.51
C GLY A 49 27.97 1.50 20.42
N ASP A 50 28.69 0.72 19.62
CA ASP A 50 28.35 0.28 18.26
C ASP A 50 28.40 -1.25 18.08
N ASP A 51 28.81 -2.01 19.11
CA ASP A 51 28.89 -3.47 18.99
C ASP A 51 27.54 -4.15 19.26
N TRP A 52 27.16 -5.07 18.38
CA TRP A 52 25.94 -5.86 18.54
C TRP A 52 26.00 -6.75 19.79
N GLY A 53 24.85 -7.03 20.41
CA GLY A 53 24.83 -7.91 21.57
C GLY A 53 23.43 -8.18 22.13
N PRO A 54 23.35 -8.60 23.41
CA PRO A 54 22.08 -8.90 24.07
C PRO A 54 21.05 -7.76 24.02
N HIS A 55 21.52 -6.50 24.02
CA HIS A 55 20.65 -5.33 23.89
C HIS A 55 20.06 -5.18 22.48
N THR A 56 20.84 -5.39 21.41
CA THR A 56 20.36 -5.39 20.01
C THR A 56 19.31 -6.48 19.81
N ARG A 57 19.61 -7.68 20.33
CA ARG A 57 18.70 -8.81 20.40
C ARG A 57 17.38 -8.41 21.05
N PHE A 58 17.46 -7.80 22.23
CA PHE A 58 16.31 -7.38 22.99
C PHE A 58 15.49 -6.29 22.28
N ALA A 59 16.13 -5.29 21.65
CA ALA A 59 15.42 -4.26 20.88
C ALA A 59 14.57 -4.82 19.75
N LEU A 60 15.10 -5.81 19.02
CA LEU A 60 14.44 -6.37 17.83
C LEU A 60 13.39 -7.43 18.17
N THR A 61 13.56 -8.17 19.26
CA THR A 61 12.74 -9.37 19.59
C THR A 61 12.00 -9.30 20.93
N SER A 62 12.35 -8.33 21.76
CA SER A 62 11.97 -8.21 23.18
C SER A 62 12.45 -9.36 24.07
N GLN A 63 13.38 -10.19 23.59
CA GLN A 63 13.93 -11.31 24.36
C GLN A 63 15.24 -10.96 25.04
N PHE A 64 15.45 -11.54 26.22
CA PHE A 64 16.69 -11.41 26.97
C PHE A 64 16.91 -12.65 27.85
N SER A 65 18.15 -12.86 28.28
CA SER A 65 18.49 -13.92 29.23
C SER A 65 18.94 -13.28 30.56
N GLU A 66 18.52 -13.87 31.68
CA GLU A 66 18.88 -13.41 33.03
C GLU A 66 18.98 -14.67 33.92
N ASP A 67 20.06 -14.80 34.68
CA ASP A 67 20.32 -15.97 35.54
C ASP A 67 20.23 -17.34 34.81
N GLY A 68 20.64 -17.37 33.53
CA GLY A 68 20.59 -18.57 32.69
C GLY A 68 19.19 -18.97 32.21
N SER A 69 18.16 -18.17 32.51
CA SER A 69 16.80 -18.35 32.02
C SER A 69 16.49 -17.35 30.91
N ASP A 70 15.75 -17.78 29.90
CA ASP A 70 15.27 -16.92 28.83
C ASP A 70 13.94 -16.28 29.21
N TYR A 71 13.83 -14.98 28.93
CA TYR A 71 12.68 -14.15 29.17
C TYR A 71 12.26 -13.42 27.91
N ARG A 72 11.00 -12.99 27.88
CA ARG A 72 10.48 -12.08 26.89
C ARG A 72 9.72 -10.95 27.56
N MET A 73 10.02 -9.72 27.19
CA MET A 73 9.24 -8.57 27.63
C MET A 73 8.05 -8.36 26.69
N LYS A 74 6.85 -8.39 27.26
CA LYS A 74 5.62 -7.95 26.61
C LYS A 74 5.35 -6.50 27.02
N ILE A 75 5.27 -5.61 26.03
CA ILE A 75 4.88 -4.22 26.29
C ILE A 75 3.40 -4.18 26.59
N GLU A 76 3.04 -3.59 27.72
CA GLU A 76 1.67 -3.31 28.08
C GLU A 76 1.47 -1.80 28.31
N PRO A 77 0.29 -1.25 27.94
CA PRO A 77 0.00 0.15 28.21
C PRO A 77 -0.01 0.43 29.71
N GLN A 78 0.69 1.48 30.14
CA GLN A 78 0.68 1.89 31.55
C GLN A 78 -0.42 2.91 31.84
N GLY A 79 -0.99 2.79 33.04
CA GLY A 79 -1.91 3.77 33.61
C GLY A 79 -3.33 3.72 33.05
N GLU A 80 -4.28 4.15 33.88
CA GLU A 80 -5.62 4.51 33.42
C GLU A 80 -5.59 5.95 32.91
N LEU A 81 -6.17 6.19 31.73
CA LEU A 81 -6.30 7.53 31.18
C LEU A 81 -7.27 8.34 32.05
N SER A 82 -6.83 9.48 32.58
CA SER A 82 -7.71 10.43 33.26
C SER A 82 -8.43 11.29 32.22
N VAL A 83 -9.72 11.03 31.97
CA VAL A 83 -10.57 11.70 30.94
C VAL A 83 -10.51 13.23 30.93
N PRO A 84 -10.49 13.96 32.07
CA PRO A 84 -10.42 15.43 32.09
C PRO A 84 -9.20 16.05 31.41
N ARG A 85 -8.27 15.23 30.89
CA ARG A 85 -7.00 15.64 30.30
C ARG A 85 -6.92 15.43 28.79
N VAL A 86 -7.98 14.92 28.15
CA VAL A 86 -8.02 14.70 26.70
C VAL A 86 -8.74 15.85 26.03
N GLU A 87 -8.04 16.56 25.15
CA GLU A 87 -8.64 17.55 24.26
C GLU A 87 -9.02 16.87 22.94
N GLN A 88 -10.23 17.17 22.45
CA GLN A 88 -10.74 16.70 21.16
C GLN A 88 -10.85 17.92 20.25
N VAL A 89 -10.15 17.89 19.11
CA VAL A 89 -10.15 18.97 18.11
C VAL A 89 -10.64 18.41 16.79
N TRP A 90 -11.65 19.03 16.22
CA TRP A 90 -12.26 18.56 14.97
C TRP A 90 -11.76 19.35 13.77
N ASP A 91 -11.69 18.67 12.62
CA ASP A 91 -11.26 19.23 11.35
C ASP A 91 -12.02 18.61 10.19
N VAL A 92 -12.21 19.37 9.10
CA VAL A 92 -12.60 18.84 7.79
C VAL A 92 -11.33 18.71 6.96
N ASP A 93 -10.91 17.47 6.69
CA ASP A 93 -9.64 17.17 6.03
C ASP A 93 -9.74 17.28 4.51
N SER A 94 -10.82 16.76 3.94
CA SER A 94 -11.03 16.77 2.50
C SER A 94 -12.51 16.69 2.13
N VAL A 95 -12.84 17.17 0.93
CA VAL A 95 -14.20 17.05 0.37
C VAL A 95 -14.10 16.56 -1.07
N LEU A 96 -14.88 15.52 -1.38
CA LEU A 96 -14.98 14.90 -2.70
C LEU A 96 -16.39 15.10 -3.24
N ILE A 97 -16.53 15.66 -4.43
CA ILE A 97 -17.84 15.91 -5.05
C ILE A 97 -17.84 15.27 -6.43
N PHE A 98 -18.90 14.52 -6.74
CA PHE A 98 -19.09 13.91 -8.07
C PHE A 98 -20.32 14.53 -8.73
N LEU A 99 -20.12 15.12 -9.91
CA LEU A 99 -21.17 15.74 -10.69
C LEU A 99 -21.40 14.95 -11.98
N GLU A 100 -22.64 14.51 -12.16
CA GLU A 100 -23.13 13.79 -13.34
C GLU A 100 -23.89 14.75 -14.26
N GLU A 101 -24.57 14.20 -15.25
CA GLU A 101 -25.44 14.99 -16.12
C GLU A 101 -26.61 15.60 -15.34
N GLY A 102 -26.85 16.90 -15.56
CA GLY A 102 -27.91 17.66 -14.90
C GLY A 102 -27.49 18.34 -13.59
N ASP A 103 -26.38 17.92 -12.98
CA ASP A 103 -25.85 18.57 -11.79
C ASP A 103 -25.21 19.92 -12.14
N GLU A 104 -25.47 20.94 -11.31
CA GLU A 104 -24.85 22.26 -11.45
C GLU A 104 -23.42 22.25 -10.89
N PHE A 105 -22.48 22.93 -11.56
CA PHE A 105 -21.14 23.09 -11.02
C PHE A 105 -21.17 24.12 -9.86
N PRO A 106 -20.78 23.74 -8.63
CA PRO A 106 -21.03 24.53 -7.42
C PRO A 106 -19.95 25.62 -7.20
N LEU A 107 -19.53 26.33 -8.25
CA LEU A 107 -18.52 27.40 -8.11
C LEU A 107 -19.18 28.68 -7.61
N GLY A 108 -18.68 29.22 -6.50
CA GLY A 108 -19.17 30.47 -5.93
C GLY A 108 -18.98 31.68 -6.87
N GLU A 109 -19.79 32.71 -6.65
CA GLU A 109 -19.70 33.96 -7.41
C GLU A 109 -18.32 34.62 -7.26
N GLY A 110 -17.81 35.22 -8.34
CA GLY A 110 -16.51 35.88 -8.36
C GLY A 110 -15.30 34.93 -8.47
N HIS A 111 -15.52 33.61 -8.43
CA HIS A 111 -14.44 32.64 -8.57
C HIS A 111 -14.28 32.12 -10.01
N THR A 112 -13.10 31.60 -10.30
CA THR A 112 -12.68 31.17 -11.65
C THR A 112 -12.14 29.75 -11.60
N LEU A 113 -12.59 28.90 -12.53
CA LEU A 113 -11.99 27.59 -12.78
C LEU A 113 -10.84 27.75 -13.78
N PHE A 114 -9.65 27.31 -13.41
CA PHE A 114 -8.45 27.38 -14.25
C PHE A 114 -8.26 26.07 -15.00
N TYR A 115 -8.60 26.05 -16.28
CA TYR A 115 -8.45 24.89 -17.17
C TYR A 115 -6.99 24.65 -17.58
N THR A 116 -6.57 23.39 -17.63
CA THR A 116 -5.23 22.95 -18.06
C THR A 116 -5.34 21.94 -19.21
N PRO A 117 -4.96 22.30 -20.47
CA PRO A 117 -5.17 21.39 -21.62
C PRO A 117 -4.26 20.14 -21.62
N MET A 118 -3.12 20.23 -20.95
CA MET A 118 -2.12 19.16 -20.90
C MET A 118 -2.36 18.29 -19.68
N ASN A 119 -2.52 16.98 -19.88
CA ASN A 119 -2.69 16.06 -18.77
C ASN A 119 -1.42 15.99 -17.93
N HIS A 120 -1.58 15.96 -16.61
CA HIS A 120 -0.50 15.83 -15.66
C HIS A 120 -0.74 14.54 -14.89
N ALA A 121 0.01 13.49 -15.26
CA ALA A 121 -0.22 12.13 -14.76
C ALA A 121 -0.23 12.07 -13.22
N ASP A 122 0.58 12.90 -12.57
CA ASP A 122 0.65 13.00 -11.10
C ASP A 122 -0.64 13.50 -10.43
N PHE A 123 -1.53 14.14 -11.19
CA PHE A 123 -2.85 14.55 -10.71
C PHE A 123 -3.95 13.63 -11.24
N THR A 124 -3.64 12.46 -11.79
CA THR A 124 -4.66 11.46 -12.11
C THR A 124 -4.94 10.58 -10.91
N LEU A 125 -6.18 10.15 -10.77
CA LEU A 125 -6.59 9.24 -9.71
C LEU A 125 -6.11 7.83 -10.06
N GLN A 126 -5.16 7.30 -9.26
CA GLN A 126 -4.58 5.96 -9.45
C GLN A 126 -5.01 4.97 -8.36
N SER A 127 -5.28 5.45 -7.14
CA SER A 127 -5.70 4.65 -5.99
C SER A 127 -7.17 4.83 -5.64
N SER A 128 -7.72 3.89 -4.86
CA SER A 128 -9.10 3.96 -4.40
C SER A 128 -9.35 5.19 -3.53
N LEU A 129 -10.52 5.81 -3.71
CA LEU A 129 -11.01 6.88 -2.84
C LEU A 129 -11.82 6.31 -1.67
N HIS A 130 -11.79 5.00 -1.39
CA HIS A 130 -12.59 4.35 -0.34
C HIS A 130 -14.07 4.79 -0.31
N ILE A 131 -14.62 5.11 -1.48
CA ILE A 131 -16.05 5.40 -1.65
C ILE A 131 -16.71 4.24 -2.37
N PRO A 132 -18.02 4.04 -2.19
CA PRO A 132 -18.76 3.07 -2.96
C PRO A 132 -18.55 3.27 -4.46
N PRO A 133 -18.48 2.17 -5.24
CA PRO A 133 -18.46 2.27 -6.68
C PRO A 133 -19.60 3.15 -7.21
N ILE A 134 -19.38 3.81 -8.34
CA ILE A 134 -20.41 4.62 -9.01
C ILE A 134 -21.13 3.74 -10.02
N ASN A 135 -22.46 3.81 -10.05
CA ASN A 135 -23.28 3.10 -11.02
C ASN A 135 -23.23 3.82 -12.36
N VAL A 136 -22.59 3.21 -13.36
CA VAL A 136 -22.46 3.78 -14.70
C VAL A 136 -23.29 3.00 -15.70
N ALA A 137 -23.87 3.69 -16.68
CA ALA A 137 -24.57 3.06 -17.79
C ALA A 137 -23.57 2.22 -18.61
N GLY A 138 -23.83 0.92 -18.78
CA GLY A 138 -22.95 0.04 -19.55
C GLY A 138 -23.02 0.37 -21.04
N ALA A 139 -21.90 0.28 -21.77
CA ALA A 139 -21.82 0.74 -23.15
C ALA A 139 -22.52 -0.17 -24.18
N SER A 140 -22.97 -1.38 -23.80
CA SER A 140 -23.57 -2.34 -24.72
C SER A 140 -25.09 -2.20 -24.83
N THR A 141 -25.56 -1.65 -25.95
CA THR A 141 -26.97 -1.70 -26.38
C THR A 141 -27.37 -3.06 -26.97
N LEU A 142 -26.41 -3.93 -27.30
CA LEU A 142 -26.66 -5.21 -28.00
C LEU A 142 -27.05 -6.37 -27.06
N THR A 143 -26.81 -6.25 -25.76
CA THR A 143 -27.08 -7.32 -24.76
C THR A 143 -28.08 -6.90 -23.68
N GLY A 144 -28.75 -5.76 -23.85
CA GLY A 144 -29.43 -5.06 -22.77
C GLY A 144 -28.39 -4.41 -21.86
N SER A 145 -28.37 -3.08 -21.80
CA SER A 145 -27.41 -2.35 -20.97
C SER A 145 -27.66 -2.70 -19.50
N ARG A 146 -26.81 -3.57 -18.94
CA ARG A 146 -26.73 -3.73 -17.49
C ARG A 146 -25.84 -2.60 -16.98
N SER A 147 -26.36 -1.84 -16.03
CA SER A 147 -25.55 -0.86 -15.32
C SER A 147 -24.39 -1.56 -14.62
N LYS A 148 -23.22 -0.92 -14.58
CA LYS A 148 -22.00 -1.46 -13.98
C LYS A 148 -21.55 -0.57 -12.85
N TRP A 149 -21.20 -1.18 -11.73
CA TRP A 149 -20.58 -0.49 -10.61
C TRP A 149 -19.07 -0.42 -10.84
N LEU A 150 -18.52 0.79 -10.91
CA LEU A 150 -17.10 1.05 -11.13
C LEU A 150 -16.54 1.93 -10.03
N GLU A 151 -15.41 1.53 -9.45
CA GLU A 151 -14.65 2.43 -8.59
C GLU A 151 -14.11 3.62 -9.40
N PRO A 152 -14.12 4.85 -8.86
CA PRO A 152 -13.66 6.03 -9.59
C PRO A 152 -12.25 5.89 -10.14
N HIS A 153 -11.36 5.31 -9.33
CA HIS A 153 -9.96 5.10 -9.70
C HIS A 153 -9.78 4.07 -10.81
N MET A 154 -10.80 3.27 -11.13
CA MET A 154 -10.77 2.32 -12.25
C MET A 154 -11.22 2.94 -13.57
N MET A 155 -11.70 4.19 -13.53
CA MET A 155 -12.09 4.96 -14.71
C MET A 155 -10.88 5.76 -15.22
N PRO A 156 -10.52 5.64 -16.52
CA PRO A 156 -9.53 6.54 -17.12
C PRO A 156 -9.92 8.00 -16.85
N ASN A 157 -8.96 8.78 -16.35
CA ASN A 157 -9.23 10.14 -15.92
C ASN A 157 -8.11 11.11 -16.28
N ALA A 158 -8.46 12.39 -16.30
CA ALA A 158 -7.55 13.48 -16.60
C ALA A 158 -7.87 14.69 -15.71
N LEU A 159 -6.83 15.42 -15.30
CA LEU A 159 -6.99 16.74 -14.70
C LEU A 159 -7.61 17.68 -15.75
N PHE A 160 -8.79 18.21 -15.45
CA PHE A 160 -9.40 19.27 -16.25
C PHE A 160 -8.81 20.63 -15.89
N GLY A 161 -8.61 20.86 -14.60
CA GLY A 161 -8.14 22.13 -14.09
C GLY A 161 -8.17 22.19 -12.58
N PHE A 162 -8.08 23.38 -12.04
CA PHE A 162 -8.15 23.63 -10.62
C PHE A 162 -8.87 24.93 -10.31
N ILE A 163 -9.39 25.04 -9.09
CA ILE A 163 -9.86 26.32 -8.54
C ILE A 163 -8.80 26.76 -7.54
N ALA A 164 -8.29 27.98 -7.71
CA ALA A 164 -7.30 28.54 -6.82
C ALA A 164 -7.45 30.06 -6.74
N GLY A 165 -6.97 30.62 -5.63
CA GLY A 165 -6.86 32.05 -5.34
C GLY A 165 -5.77 32.23 -4.28
N SER A 166 -5.34 33.46 -4.03
CA SER A 166 -4.24 33.77 -3.09
C SER A 166 -4.46 33.23 -1.67
N ASN A 167 -5.71 32.96 -1.28
CA ASN A 167 -6.10 32.45 0.05
C ASN A 167 -7.01 31.21 -0.03
N CYS A 168 -6.96 30.45 -1.13
CA CYS A 168 -7.89 29.35 -1.37
C CYS A 168 -7.13 28.01 -1.39
N PRO A 169 -7.62 26.94 -0.74
CA PRO A 169 -7.09 25.60 -0.93
C PRO A 169 -7.10 25.25 -2.43
N ARG A 170 -6.11 24.50 -2.89
CA ARG A 170 -6.06 24.06 -4.30
C ARG A 170 -7.13 22.98 -4.49
N ILE A 171 -8.19 23.31 -5.21
CA ILE A 171 -9.27 22.38 -5.51
C ILE A 171 -9.03 21.80 -6.90
N LEU A 172 -8.87 20.49 -7.00
CA LEU A 172 -8.65 19.80 -8.27
C LEU A 172 -9.98 19.44 -8.92
N VAL A 173 -10.05 19.62 -10.24
CA VAL A 173 -11.21 19.20 -11.05
C VAL A 173 -10.75 18.16 -12.06
N ARG A 174 -11.32 16.96 -12.01
CA ARG A 174 -11.00 15.85 -12.93
C ARG A 174 -12.21 15.45 -13.75
N LEU A 175 -11.94 14.92 -14.94
CA LEU A 175 -12.93 14.19 -15.73
C LEU A 175 -12.64 12.70 -15.62
N LEU A 176 -13.65 11.94 -15.22
CA LEU A 176 -13.65 10.48 -15.22
C LEU A 176 -14.45 10.01 -16.44
N PHE A 177 -13.92 9.02 -17.18
CA PHE A 177 -14.53 8.51 -18.41
C PHE A 177 -14.92 7.04 -18.28
N PRO A 178 -16.12 6.72 -17.76
CA PRO A 178 -16.55 5.35 -17.47
C PRO A 178 -16.49 4.40 -18.68
N ARG A 179 -16.90 4.87 -19.86
CA ARG A 179 -16.94 4.04 -21.08
C ARG A 179 -15.56 3.66 -21.61
N LEU A 180 -14.52 4.40 -21.24
CA LEU A 180 -13.13 4.04 -21.55
C LEU A 180 -12.62 2.90 -20.68
N ALA A 181 -13.21 2.66 -19.50
CA ALA A 181 -12.81 1.58 -18.61
C ALA A 181 -13.10 0.19 -19.22
N GLU A 182 -14.13 0.06 -20.05
CA GLU A 182 -14.48 -1.21 -20.71
C GLU A 182 -13.47 -1.65 -21.76
N LYS A 183 -12.76 -0.69 -22.37
CA LYS A 183 -11.79 -0.93 -23.43
C LYS A 183 -10.37 -1.13 -22.91
N ARG A 184 -10.20 -1.03 -21.59
CA ARG A 184 -8.91 -1.01 -20.93
C ARG A 184 -8.43 -2.44 -20.69
N SER A 185 -7.15 -2.70 -20.91
CA SER A 185 -6.50 -3.91 -20.40
C SER A 185 -6.12 -3.72 -18.93
N SER A 186 -6.01 -4.81 -18.17
CA SER A 186 -5.54 -4.73 -16.76
C SER A 186 -4.14 -4.12 -16.61
N LYS A 187 -3.38 -3.96 -17.70
CA LYS A 187 -2.01 -3.42 -17.70
C LYS A 187 -1.95 -1.91 -17.94
N ASP A 188 -3.01 -1.30 -18.46
CA ASP A 188 -2.99 0.13 -18.79
C ASP A 188 -3.11 0.97 -17.52
N LYS A 189 -2.44 2.12 -17.44
CA LYS A 189 -2.63 3.07 -16.31
C LYS A 189 -4.00 3.75 -16.40
N ASN A 190 -4.47 4.31 -15.28
CA ASN A 190 -5.73 5.10 -15.22
C ASN A 190 -5.61 6.51 -15.83
N VAL A 191 -4.70 6.69 -16.78
CA VAL A 191 -4.32 7.99 -17.36
C VAL A 191 -4.85 8.07 -18.77
N ILE A 192 -5.52 9.16 -19.12
CA ILE A 192 -5.86 9.45 -20.52
C ILE A 192 -4.58 9.69 -21.33
N SER A 193 -4.43 8.96 -22.45
CA SER A 193 -3.27 9.05 -23.33
C SER A 193 -3.18 10.41 -24.03
N LYS A 194 -2.02 10.75 -24.60
CA LYS A 194 -1.81 12.03 -25.30
C LYS A 194 -2.76 12.18 -26.49
N GLU A 195 -2.97 11.11 -27.25
CA GLU A 195 -3.83 11.08 -28.42
C GLU A 195 -5.29 11.34 -28.04
N ARG A 196 -5.75 10.75 -26.93
CA ARG A 196 -7.09 11.01 -26.39
C ARG A 196 -7.22 12.40 -25.79
N MET A 197 -6.18 12.94 -25.15
CA MET A 197 -6.19 14.33 -24.67
C MET A 197 -6.30 15.32 -25.82
N GLN A 198 -5.60 15.08 -26.93
CA GLN A 198 -5.76 15.86 -28.16
C GLN A 198 -7.21 15.81 -28.64
N GLU A 199 -7.81 14.62 -28.71
CA GLU A 199 -9.19 14.46 -29.12
C GLU A 199 -10.18 15.19 -28.20
N ILE A 200 -10.03 15.04 -26.88
CA ILE A 200 -10.85 15.71 -25.87
C ILE A 200 -10.75 17.23 -26.02
N TYR A 201 -9.54 17.77 -26.19
CA TYR A 201 -9.39 19.21 -26.33
C TYR A 201 -9.95 19.73 -27.66
N ASP A 202 -9.46 19.19 -28.78
CA ASP A 202 -9.75 19.70 -30.13
C ASP A 202 -11.23 19.51 -30.51
N ARG A 203 -11.84 18.38 -30.13
CA ARG A 203 -13.20 18.01 -30.54
C ARG A 203 -14.27 18.26 -29.49
N ILE A 204 -13.93 18.38 -28.21
CA ILE A 204 -14.93 18.52 -27.12
C ILE A 204 -14.78 19.85 -26.38
N VAL A 205 -13.65 20.07 -25.70
CA VAL A 205 -13.47 21.23 -24.81
C VAL A 205 -13.42 22.53 -25.60
N ARG A 206 -12.60 22.61 -26.65
CA ARG A 206 -12.40 23.85 -27.41
C ARG A 206 -13.67 24.34 -28.11
N PRO A 207 -14.48 23.47 -28.76
CA PRO A 207 -15.79 23.85 -29.28
C PRO A 207 -16.78 24.28 -28.18
N ALA A 208 -16.80 23.56 -27.04
CA ALA A 208 -17.70 23.89 -25.95
C ALA A 208 -17.41 25.25 -25.32
N VAL A 209 -16.13 25.54 -25.08
CA VAL A 209 -15.68 26.85 -24.60
C VAL A 209 -16.02 27.94 -25.60
N ALA A 210 -15.81 27.70 -26.91
CA ALA A 210 -16.11 28.69 -27.95
C ALA A 210 -17.59 29.12 -28.02
N ALA A 211 -18.51 28.25 -27.60
CA ALA A 211 -19.94 28.56 -27.54
C ALA A 211 -20.31 29.44 -26.33
N GLU A 212 -19.55 29.34 -25.23
CA GLU A 212 -19.93 29.88 -23.91
C GLU A 212 -19.15 31.10 -23.45
N ILE A 213 -17.94 31.33 -23.97
CA ILE A 213 -17.11 32.48 -23.59
C ILE A 213 -17.00 33.49 -24.73
N THR A 214 -16.78 34.76 -24.37
CA THR A 214 -16.64 35.83 -25.35
C THR A 214 -15.40 35.63 -26.23
N ARG A 215 -15.48 36.10 -27.49
CA ARG A 215 -14.39 35.98 -28.46
C ARG A 215 -13.05 36.54 -27.94
N GLY A 216 -13.08 37.59 -27.13
CA GLY A 216 -11.89 38.18 -26.52
C GLY A 216 -11.15 37.20 -25.61
N LEU A 217 -11.88 36.52 -24.70
CA LEU A 217 -11.30 35.50 -23.82
C LEU A 217 -10.88 34.26 -24.62
N LEU A 218 -11.66 33.87 -25.63
CA LEU A 218 -11.38 32.73 -26.48
C LEU A 218 -10.06 32.86 -27.27
N ASN A 219 -9.66 34.09 -27.63
CA ASN A 219 -8.42 34.34 -28.36
C ASN A 219 -7.15 34.01 -27.54
N ALA A 220 -7.25 33.97 -26.21
CA ALA A 220 -6.14 33.55 -25.35
C ALA A 220 -5.96 32.02 -25.36
N TRP A 221 -7.00 31.25 -25.75
CA TRP A 221 -6.96 29.79 -25.75
C TRP A 221 -6.21 29.25 -26.97
N PRO A 222 -5.44 28.15 -26.82
CA PRO A 222 -4.78 27.47 -27.93
C PRO A 222 -5.77 27.07 -29.02
N LEU A 223 -5.37 27.17 -30.28
CA LEU A 223 -6.22 26.75 -31.39
C LEU A 223 -6.42 25.23 -31.42
N THR A 224 -5.36 24.49 -31.11
CA THR A 224 -5.36 23.03 -30.98
C THR A 224 -4.51 22.61 -29.78
N TRP A 225 -4.66 21.36 -29.37
CA TRP A 225 -3.85 20.76 -28.31
C TRP A 225 -2.36 20.74 -28.69
N MET A 226 -2.04 20.48 -29.96
CA MET A 226 -0.67 20.51 -30.47
C MET A 226 -0.04 21.90 -30.38
N CYS A 227 -0.82 22.97 -30.60
CA CYS A 227 -0.34 24.33 -30.39
C CYS A 227 0.00 24.58 -28.92
N GLU A 228 -0.81 24.05 -28.00
CA GLU A 228 -0.51 24.15 -26.57
C GLU A 228 0.73 23.36 -26.19
N GLN A 229 0.86 22.11 -26.69
CA GLN A 229 2.03 21.29 -26.42
C GLN A 229 3.30 21.99 -26.90
N PHE A 230 3.29 22.60 -28.08
CA PHE A 230 4.42 23.39 -28.58
C PHE A 230 4.72 24.58 -27.67
N ARG A 231 3.71 25.35 -27.27
CA ARG A 231 3.86 26.53 -26.40
C ARG A 231 4.38 26.18 -25.01
N ALA A 232 3.88 25.09 -24.43
CA ALA A 232 4.17 24.66 -23.07
C ALA A 232 5.54 23.96 -22.95
N THR A 233 6.07 23.40 -24.04
CA THR A 233 7.33 22.65 -24.01
C THR A 233 8.54 23.60 -24.07
N ARG A 234 9.33 23.63 -22.99
CA ARG A 234 10.62 24.32 -22.94
C ARG A 234 11.67 23.61 -23.81
N GLN A 235 12.77 24.30 -24.11
CA GLN A 235 13.90 23.74 -24.87
C GLN A 235 14.49 22.46 -24.24
N ASN A 236 14.40 22.30 -22.92
CA ASN A 236 14.85 21.11 -22.19
C ASN A 236 13.80 19.99 -22.12
N GLY A 237 12.66 20.13 -22.81
CA GLY A 237 11.56 19.16 -22.80
C GLY A 237 10.62 19.26 -21.58
N GLN A 238 10.89 20.12 -20.60
CA GLN A 238 9.97 20.36 -19.49
C GLN A 238 8.70 21.05 -19.98
N ILE A 239 7.55 20.60 -19.48
CA ILE A 239 6.25 21.21 -19.79
C ILE A 239 5.93 22.25 -18.72
N VAL A 240 5.73 23.49 -19.14
CA VAL A 240 5.18 24.57 -18.31
C VAL A 240 3.80 24.92 -18.80
N GLN A 241 2.81 24.64 -17.98
CA GLN A 241 1.41 24.89 -18.31
C GLN A 241 1.03 26.32 -17.92
N THR A 242 0.24 26.98 -18.78
CA THR A 242 -0.46 28.21 -18.38
C THR A 242 -1.94 27.89 -18.30
N PRO A 243 -2.57 28.06 -17.13
CA PRO A 243 -3.99 27.81 -17.00
C PRO A 243 -4.83 28.84 -17.76
N TYR A 244 -6.02 28.42 -18.19
CA TYR A 244 -6.99 29.28 -18.85
C TYR A 244 -8.23 29.48 -17.97
N GLY A 245 -8.53 30.73 -17.64
CA GLY A 245 -9.65 31.06 -16.76
C GLY A 245 -11.02 30.85 -17.42
N LEU A 246 -11.89 30.10 -16.73
CA LEU A 246 -13.32 29.97 -16.99
C LEU A 246 -14.07 30.69 -15.86
N PRO A 247 -14.72 31.84 -16.14
CA PRO A 247 -15.51 32.54 -15.14
C PRO A 247 -16.64 31.65 -14.59
N GLY A 248 -16.89 31.72 -13.28
CA GLY A 248 -17.90 30.90 -12.59
C GLY A 248 -19.24 30.79 -13.30
N PRO A 249 -19.87 31.89 -13.76
CA PRO A 249 -21.16 31.84 -14.44
C PRO A 249 -21.19 31.00 -15.72
N CYS A 250 -20.05 30.68 -16.35
CA CYS A 250 -19.98 29.90 -17.57
C CYS A 250 -19.66 28.41 -17.34
N VAL A 251 -19.12 28.02 -16.18
CA VAL A 251 -18.56 26.67 -15.98
C VAL A 251 -19.58 25.56 -16.19
N THR A 252 -20.77 25.67 -15.57
CA THR A 252 -21.86 24.69 -15.77
C THR A 252 -22.27 24.57 -17.23
N ARG A 253 -22.40 25.70 -17.94
CA ARG A 253 -22.78 25.70 -19.36
C ARG A 253 -21.70 25.12 -20.26
N VAL A 254 -20.42 25.33 -19.95
CA VAL A 254 -19.31 24.70 -20.67
C VAL A 254 -19.40 23.17 -20.55
N PHE A 255 -19.59 22.62 -19.35
CA PHE A 255 -19.74 21.17 -19.18
C PHE A 255 -20.99 20.62 -19.88
N GLN A 256 -22.10 21.36 -19.87
CA GLN A 256 -23.29 20.99 -20.62
C GLN A 256 -23.02 20.97 -22.12
N GLN A 257 -22.37 22.01 -22.64
CA GLN A 257 -22.02 22.09 -24.05
C GLN A 257 -21.02 21.01 -24.47
N MET A 258 -20.08 20.60 -23.59
CA MET A 258 -19.21 19.45 -23.84
C MET A 258 -20.03 18.16 -24.05
N ARG A 259 -21.07 17.94 -23.23
CA ARG A 259 -21.98 16.79 -23.39
C ARG A 259 -22.75 16.89 -24.70
N ASP A 260 -23.25 18.07 -25.05
CA ASP A 260 -23.98 18.29 -26.30
C ASP A 260 -23.10 18.03 -27.54
N VAL A 261 -21.86 18.50 -27.51
CA VAL A 261 -20.85 18.21 -28.55
C VAL A 261 -20.61 16.70 -28.67
N ILE A 262 -20.47 15.98 -27.56
CA ILE A 262 -20.30 14.52 -27.57
C ILE A 262 -21.54 13.83 -28.19
N ARG A 263 -22.76 14.25 -27.83
CA ARG A 263 -24.00 13.65 -28.39
C ARG A 263 -24.15 13.89 -29.89
N GLN A 264 -23.74 15.06 -30.37
CA GLN A 264 -23.81 15.42 -31.79
C GLN A 264 -22.75 14.70 -32.64
N ASN A 265 -21.74 14.08 -32.02
CA ASN A 265 -20.63 13.43 -32.71
C ASN A 265 -20.54 11.94 -32.30
N PRO A 266 -21.12 11.02 -33.10
CA PRO A 266 -21.16 9.59 -32.76
C PRO A 266 -19.79 8.94 -32.49
N ASP A 267 -18.72 9.46 -33.09
CA ASP A 267 -17.34 8.98 -32.88
C ASP A 267 -16.83 9.27 -31.46
N LEU A 268 -17.42 10.26 -30.77
CA LEU A 268 -17.05 10.66 -29.41
C LEU A 268 -17.83 9.91 -28.33
N LYS A 269 -18.62 8.90 -28.69
CA LYS A 269 -19.46 8.12 -27.74
C LYS A 269 -18.68 7.53 -26.58
N ASP A 270 -17.38 7.32 -26.72
CA ASP A 270 -16.49 6.83 -25.68
C ASP A 270 -16.28 7.82 -24.53
N TYR A 271 -16.53 9.11 -24.77
CA TYR A 271 -16.43 10.18 -23.78
C TYR A 271 -17.80 10.56 -23.19
N SER A 272 -18.89 9.92 -23.64
CA SER A 272 -20.22 10.16 -23.07
C SER A 272 -20.30 9.66 -21.62
N ASP A 273 -21.23 10.24 -20.87
CA ASP A 273 -21.45 9.96 -19.45
C ASP A 273 -20.22 10.25 -18.57
N PHE A 274 -19.37 11.20 -18.99
CA PHE A 274 -18.24 11.62 -18.16
C PHE A 274 -18.74 12.24 -16.85
N ILE A 275 -18.00 11.98 -15.77
CA ILE A 275 -18.28 12.48 -14.42
C ILE A 275 -17.24 13.55 -14.11
N VAL A 276 -17.68 14.68 -13.56
CA VAL A 276 -16.78 15.71 -13.05
C VAL A 276 -16.53 15.41 -11.58
N GLN A 277 -15.30 15.12 -11.22
CA GLN A 277 -14.87 15.03 -9.82
C GLN A 277 -14.26 16.36 -9.40
N ILE A 278 -14.75 16.92 -8.30
CA ILE A 278 -14.12 18.03 -7.59
C ILE A 278 -13.50 17.47 -6.31
N GLN A 279 -12.25 17.80 -6.06
CA GLN A 279 -11.54 17.38 -4.87
C GLN A 279 -10.91 18.59 -4.18
N VAL A 280 -11.42 18.89 -2.99
CA VAL A 280 -10.84 19.87 -2.07
C VAL A 280 -9.73 19.18 -1.27
N GLN A 281 -8.54 19.77 -1.26
CA GLN A 281 -7.37 19.22 -0.57
C GLN A 281 -6.70 20.28 0.30
N SER A 282 -5.87 19.82 1.23
CA SER A 282 -5.04 20.67 2.08
C SER A 282 -5.85 21.62 2.97
N THR A 283 -7.02 21.16 3.46
CA THR A 283 -7.79 21.90 4.47
C THR A 283 -7.39 21.52 5.90
N LYS A 284 -6.50 20.52 6.05
CA LYS A 284 -5.84 20.15 7.31
C LYS A 284 -5.40 21.38 8.09
N HIS A 285 -5.79 21.44 9.35
CA HIS A 285 -5.48 22.53 10.29
C HIS A 285 -6.09 23.89 9.95
N GLY A 286 -6.69 24.05 8.76
CA GLY A 286 -7.35 25.27 8.33
C GLY A 286 -8.77 25.41 8.88
N THR A 287 -9.39 24.31 9.34
CA THR A 287 -10.78 24.30 9.82
C THR A 287 -10.94 23.81 11.25
N HIS A 288 -9.82 23.79 11.99
CA HIS A 288 -9.79 23.46 13.40
C HIS A 288 -10.77 24.33 14.19
N HIS A 289 -11.66 23.65 14.92
CA HIS A 289 -12.47 24.28 15.94
C HIS A 289 -12.15 23.66 17.30
N GLY A 290 -11.92 24.54 18.26
CA GLY A 290 -11.38 24.21 19.58
C GLY A 290 -12.26 23.28 20.40
N PRO A 291 -11.80 22.87 21.60
CA PRO A 291 -12.53 21.92 22.43
C PRO A 291 -13.93 22.44 22.79
N ILE A 292 -14.89 21.52 22.89
CA ILE A 292 -16.26 21.84 23.28
C ILE A 292 -16.23 22.61 24.61
N PRO A 293 -16.85 23.80 24.69
CA PRO A 293 -16.90 24.57 25.92
C PRO A 293 -17.56 23.75 27.04
N ILE A 294 -16.77 23.36 28.04
CA ILE A 294 -17.30 22.67 29.22
C ILE A 294 -18.19 23.67 29.97
N GLY A 295 -19.49 23.36 30.10
CA GLY A 295 -20.43 24.13 30.92
C GLY A 295 -21.13 25.32 30.26
N GLN A 296 -21.13 25.44 28.92
CA GLN A 296 -21.98 26.45 28.27
C GLN A 296 -23.45 26.03 28.26
N PRO A 297 -24.39 26.95 28.58
CA PRO A 297 -25.82 26.71 28.48
C PRO A 297 -26.24 26.67 27.00
N GLY A 298 -26.44 25.46 26.48
CA GLY A 298 -26.84 25.10 25.12
C GLY A 298 -26.69 23.59 24.95
N SER A 299 -27.37 22.97 23.98
CA SER A 299 -27.07 21.55 23.71
C SER A 299 -25.69 21.48 23.07
N VAL A 300 -24.83 20.56 23.52
CA VAL A 300 -23.50 20.31 22.92
C VAL A 300 -23.64 20.00 21.43
N GLU A 301 -24.78 19.43 21.04
CA GLU A 301 -25.17 19.15 19.66
C GLU A 301 -25.27 20.42 18.80
N ASP A 302 -25.97 21.46 19.27
CA ASP A 302 -26.10 22.72 18.52
C ASP A 302 -24.74 23.37 18.25
N TRP A 303 -23.84 23.36 19.26
CA TRP A 303 -22.49 23.89 19.10
C TRP A 303 -21.68 23.11 18.07
N ILE A 304 -21.77 21.77 18.08
CA ILE A 304 -21.07 20.91 17.11
C ILE A 304 -21.57 21.21 15.69
N ILE A 305 -22.88 21.33 15.51
CA ILE A 305 -23.50 21.63 14.22
C ILE A 305 -22.98 22.96 13.68
N ASP A 306 -23.06 24.03 14.47
CA ASP A 306 -22.61 25.37 14.08
C ASP A 306 -21.13 25.39 13.69
N LYS A 307 -20.27 24.73 14.47
CA LYS A 307 -18.83 24.70 14.22
C LYS A 307 -18.46 23.84 13.02
N ARG A 308 -19.13 22.71 12.80
CA ARG A 308 -18.92 21.88 11.61
C ARG A 308 -19.40 22.56 10.35
N GLU A 309 -20.55 23.25 10.41
CA GLU A 309 -21.03 24.02 9.27
C GLU A 309 -20.04 25.13 8.90
N LEU A 310 -19.49 25.83 9.90
CA LEU A 310 -18.43 26.82 9.69
C LEU A 310 -17.16 26.18 9.14
N ALA A 311 -16.72 25.05 9.69
CA ALA A 311 -15.53 24.33 9.23
C ALA A 311 -15.69 23.88 7.76
N LEU A 312 -16.85 23.33 7.40
CA LEU A 312 -17.17 22.96 6.03
C LEU A 312 -17.14 24.19 5.10
N LYS A 313 -17.76 25.31 5.50
CA LYS A 313 -17.73 26.59 4.76
C LYS A 313 -16.31 27.05 4.48
N LEU A 314 -15.42 26.94 5.48
CA LEU A 314 -14.02 27.31 5.33
C LEU A 314 -13.25 26.32 4.45
N ALA A 315 -13.47 25.01 4.61
CA ALA A 315 -12.80 23.98 3.82
C ALA A 315 -13.11 24.13 2.34
N VAL A 316 -14.38 24.31 1.99
CA VAL A 316 -14.81 24.26 0.60
C VAL A 316 -14.79 25.62 -0.09
N ALA A 317 -14.58 26.74 0.62
CA ALA A 317 -14.43 28.05 -0.01
C ALA A 317 -13.37 27.95 -1.12
N PRO A 318 -13.79 28.05 -2.39
CA PRO A 318 -14.77 28.96 -2.99
C PRO A 318 -16.05 28.29 -3.56
N ILE A 319 -16.38 27.10 -3.10
CA ILE A 319 -17.55 26.31 -3.54
C ILE A 319 -18.81 26.82 -2.81
N ASP A 320 -19.91 26.94 -3.56
CA ASP A 320 -21.24 27.23 -3.00
C ASP A 320 -21.83 25.94 -2.41
N ILE A 321 -21.82 25.85 -1.07
CA ILE A 321 -22.34 24.69 -0.33
C ILE A 321 -23.80 24.40 -0.65
N MET A 322 -24.60 25.44 -0.92
CA MET A 322 -26.04 25.26 -1.18
C MET A 322 -26.30 24.55 -2.51
N ARG A 323 -25.31 24.50 -3.41
CA ARG A 323 -25.38 23.80 -4.69
C ARG A 323 -24.74 22.41 -4.66
N LEU A 324 -24.22 21.98 -3.51
CA LEU A 324 -23.61 20.66 -3.39
C LEU A 324 -24.67 19.56 -3.44
N PRO A 325 -24.52 18.52 -4.27
CA PRO A 325 -25.40 17.36 -4.26
C PRO A 325 -25.08 16.49 -3.01
N PRO A 326 -25.94 16.43 -1.98
CA PRO A 326 -25.56 15.82 -0.70
C PRO A 326 -25.27 14.32 -0.79
N GLN A 327 -25.92 13.61 -1.72
CA GLN A 327 -25.74 12.18 -1.95
C GLN A 327 -24.51 11.85 -2.82
N LYS A 328 -23.87 12.86 -3.39
CA LYS A 328 -22.67 12.73 -4.25
C LYS A 328 -21.47 13.51 -3.70
N THR A 329 -21.61 14.02 -2.47
CA THR A 329 -20.58 14.77 -1.77
C THR A 329 -20.13 13.96 -0.56
N TYR A 330 -18.85 13.63 -0.52
CA TYR A 330 -18.21 12.93 0.58
C TYR A 330 -17.30 13.90 1.33
N VAL A 331 -17.31 13.79 2.65
CA VAL A 331 -16.54 14.66 3.54
C VAL A 331 -15.70 13.78 4.45
N ASP A 332 -14.41 14.08 4.52
CA ASP A 332 -13.52 13.51 5.51
C ASP A 332 -13.50 14.42 6.73
N VAL A 333 -13.89 13.87 7.86
CA VAL A 333 -13.91 14.57 9.15
C VAL A 333 -12.92 13.89 10.06
N GLY A 334 -12.01 14.66 10.63
CA GLY A 334 -11.06 14.23 11.64
C GLY A 334 -11.46 14.68 13.03
N VAL A 335 -11.15 13.87 14.03
CA VAL A 335 -10.96 14.31 15.41
C VAL A 335 -9.55 13.96 15.85
N TYR A 336 -8.83 14.98 16.30
CA TYR A 336 -7.54 14.85 16.94
C TYR A 336 -7.71 14.73 18.44
N LEU A 337 -7.07 13.72 19.02
CA LEU A 337 -7.00 13.49 20.45
C LEU A 337 -5.62 13.91 20.94
N HIS A 338 -5.60 14.87 21.85
CA HIS A 338 -4.39 15.41 22.47
C HIS A 338 -4.45 15.25 23.99
N LEU A 339 -3.31 15.10 24.64
CA LEU A 339 -3.22 15.21 26.09
C LEU A 339 -2.79 16.62 26.48
N ALA A 340 -3.54 17.25 27.38
CA ALA A 340 -3.17 18.55 27.93
C ALA A 340 -1.90 18.49 28.79
N ASP A 341 -1.53 17.30 29.29
CA ASP A 341 -0.31 17.07 30.06
C ASP A 341 0.92 17.06 29.13
N TYR A 342 1.82 18.04 29.31
CA TYR A 342 3.08 18.09 28.58
C TYR A 342 3.93 16.82 28.78
N GLY A 343 4.55 16.35 27.69
CA GLY A 343 5.44 15.18 27.68
C GLY A 343 4.75 13.82 27.66
N TYR A 344 3.44 13.78 27.42
CA TYR A 344 2.67 12.56 27.21
C TYR A 344 2.07 12.49 25.80
N SER A 345 2.06 11.27 25.27
CA SER A 345 1.42 10.86 24.03
C SER A 345 0.15 10.08 24.35
N ILE A 346 -0.84 10.14 23.46
CA ILE A 346 -2.04 9.30 23.53
C ILE A 346 -2.01 8.30 22.38
N LEU A 347 -2.10 7.01 22.69
CA LEU A 347 -1.98 5.93 21.72
C LEU A 347 -3.22 5.01 21.76
N PRO A 348 -3.72 4.54 20.60
CA PRO A 348 -4.84 3.61 20.53
C PRO A 348 -4.40 2.21 20.97
N LYS A 349 -5.17 1.57 21.86
CA LYS A 349 -4.93 0.21 22.34
C LYS A 349 -5.42 -0.81 21.33
N THR A 350 -4.53 -1.68 20.86
CA THR A 350 -4.86 -2.75 19.90
C THR A 350 -6.01 -3.64 20.39
N ALA A 351 -6.01 -3.99 21.68
CA ALA A 351 -7.01 -4.89 22.26
C ALA A 351 -8.44 -4.34 22.22
N ASN A 352 -8.61 -3.02 22.11
CA ASN A 352 -9.90 -2.35 22.23
C ASN A 352 -10.35 -1.69 20.92
N LEU A 353 -9.72 -2.04 19.79
CA LEU A 353 -10.11 -1.53 18.48
C LEU A 353 -11.57 -1.85 18.12
N ALA A 354 -12.10 -3.02 18.51
CA ALA A 354 -13.51 -3.37 18.27
C ALA A 354 -14.48 -2.39 18.96
N TRP A 355 -14.15 -1.98 20.19
CA TRP A 355 -14.93 -1.00 20.94
C TRP A 355 -14.83 0.40 20.34
N LEU A 356 -13.64 0.80 19.90
CA LEU A 356 -13.43 2.07 19.21
C LEU A 356 -14.21 2.14 17.90
N LEU A 357 -14.11 1.11 17.06
CA LEU A 357 -14.85 1.03 15.80
C LEU A 357 -16.36 1.06 16.04
N SER A 358 -16.85 0.33 17.04
CA SER A 358 -18.26 0.35 17.42
C SER A 358 -18.72 1.75 17.82
N ALA A 359 -17.94 2.45 18.67
CA ALA A 359 -18.27 3.80 19.12
C ALA A 359 -18.28 4.83 17.98
N VAL A 360 -17.38 4.71 17.01
CA VAL A 360 -17.25 5.70 15.92
C VAL A 360 -18.18 5.43 14.75
N THR A 361 -18.48 4.16 14.45
CA THR A 361 -19.24 3.76 13.26
C THR A 361 -20.67 3.30 13.57
N GLY A 362 -21.00 3.10 14.84
CA GLY A 362 -22.31 2.63 15.29
C GLY A 362 -22.56 1.13 15.10
N ILE A 363 -21.65 0.38 14.47
CA ILE A 363 -21.78 -1.08 14.37
C ILE A 363 -21.67 -1.74 15.74
N SER A 364 -22.19 -2.96 15.88
CA SER A 364 -22.03 -3.70 17.13
C SER A 364 -20.56 -4.08 17.38
N VAL A 365 -20.14 -4.17 18.65
CA VAL A 365 -18.80 -4.65 19.01
C VAL A 365 -18.52 -6.05 18.44
N ALA A 366 -19.54 -6.92 18.36
CA ALA A 366 -19.42 -8.25 17.78
C ALA A 366 -19.11 -8.21 16.27
N ASP A 367 -19.81 -7.37 15.52
CA ASP A 367 -19.54 -7.15 14.09
C ASP A 367 -18.14 -6.53 13.88
N ALA A 368 -17.78 -5.53 14.69
CA ALA A 368 -16.42 -4.96 14.65
C ALA A 368 -15.35 -6.03 14.91
N ALA A 369 -15.55 -6.92 15.89
CA ALA A 369 -14.63 -8.02 16.19
C ALA A 369 -14.55 -9.05 15.05
N GLU A 370 -15.69 -9.40 14.42
CA GLU A 370 -15.72 -10.29 13.25
C GLU A 370 -14.94 -9.70 12.07
N ARG A 371 -15.11 -8.40 11.81
CA ARG A 371 -14.38 -7.69 10.76
C ARG A 371 -12.88 -7.65 11.05
N ILE A 372 -12.48 -7.39 12.29
CA ILE A 372 -11.08 -7.45 12.73
C ILE A 372 -10.50 -8.86 12.46
N ALA A 373 -11.21 -9.91 12.88
CA ALA A 373 -10.78 -11.30 12.69
C ALA A 373 -10.71 -11.71 11.20
N ALA A 374 -11.55 -11.12 10.35
CA ALA A 374 -11.52 -11.33 8.90
C ALA A 374 -10.37 -10.58 8.19
N GLY A 375 -9.80 -9.55 8.83
CA GLY A 375 -8.70 -8.73 8.30
C GLY A 375 -9.01 -8.10 6.94
N ALA A 376 -8.05 -8.14 6.02
CA ALA A 376 -8.19 -7.53 4.69
C ALA A 376 -9.44 -7.98 3.90
N LYS A 377 -9.99 -9.18 4.19
CA LYS A 377 -11.21 -9.69 3.55
C LYS A 377 -12.46 -8.85 3.88
N SER A 378 -12.54 -8.30 5.08
CA SER A 378 -13.61 -7.38 5.50
C SER A 378 -13.30 -5.92 5.15
N GLY A 379 -12.12 -5.65 4.59
CA GLY A 379 -11.61 -4.28 4.43
C GLY A 379 -11.00 -3.70 5.71
N PHE A 380 -10.75 -4.53 6.73
CA PHE A 380 -10.04 -4.12 7.94
C PHE A 380 -8.53 -4.27 7.79
N PHE A 381 -7.79 -3.25 8.22
CA PHE A 381 -6.33 -3.26 8.30
C PHE A 381 -5.88 -2.71 9.65
N ILE A 382 -4.79 -3.26 10.19
CA ILE A 382 -4.18 -2.80 11.43
C ILE A 382 -2.89 -2.05 11.12
N ASP A 383 -2.71 -0.90 11.74
CA ASP A 383 -1.53 -0.05 11.56
C ASP A 383 -0.78 0.03 12.90
N GLU A 384 0.07 -0.97 13.18
CA GLU A 384 0.81 -1.08 14.45
C GLU A 384 1.79 0.08 14.64
N VAL A 385 1.78 0.71 15.83
CA VAL A 385 2.72 1.78 16.16
C VAL A 385 4.07 1.17 16.48
N ALA A 386 5.04 1.32 15.57
CA ALA A 386 6.42 0.85 15.71
C ALA A 386 6.56 -0.61 16.20
N GLN A 387 5.63 -1.47 15.76
CA GLN A 387 5.57 -2.91 16.12
C GLN A 387 5.54 -3.18 17.63
N THR A 388 4.96 -2.26 18.42
CA THR A 388 4.81 -2.45 19.88
C THR A 388 3.82 -3.56 20.24
N GLY A 389 2.94 -3.95 19.30
CA GLY A 389 1.91 -4.98 19.46
C GLY A 389 0.71 -4.54 20.33
N CYS A 390 0.93 -3.73 21.36
CA CYS A 390 -0.14 -3.22 22.23
C CYS A 390 -0.76 -1.90 21.75
N PHE A 391 -0.09 -1.16 20.88
CA PHE A 391 -0.61 0.05 20.26
C PHE A 391 -0.73 -0.09 18.75
N ALA A 392 -1.91 0.22 18.23
CA ALA A 392 -2.18 0.18 16.80
C ALA A 392 -3.33 1.10 16.43
N GLY A 393 -3.12 1.84 15.34
CA GLY A 393 -4.20 2.40 14.55
C GLY A 393 -4.91 1.32 13.74
N CYS A 394 -5.90 1.72 12.95
CA CYS A 394 -6.60 0.82 12.05
C CYS A 394 -7.29 1.54 10.89
N ARG A 395 -7.67 0.76 9.88
CA ARG A 395 -8.52 1.20 8.78
C ARG A 395 -9.66 0.22 8.59
N LEU A 396 -10.82 0.73 8.23
CA LEU A 396 -11.97 -0.09 7.83
C LEU A 396 -12.70 0.59 6.69
N THR A 397 -12.85 -0.11 5.57
CA THR A 397 -13.68 0.31 4.42
C THR A 397 -14.95 -0.52 4.35
N PHE A 398 -16.11 0.13 4.32
CA PHE A 398 -17.40 -0.53 4.13
C PHE A 398 -17.67 -0.73 2.64
N LYS A 399 -17.19 -1.86 2.10
CA LYS A 399 -17.02 -2.08 0.65
C LYS A 399 -18.32 -2.23 -0.15
N ALA A 400 -19.42 -2.67 0.45
CA ALA A 400 -20.57 -3.11 -0.33
C ALA A 400 -21.77 -2.15 -0.27
N ARG A 401 -22.03 -1.49 0.87
CA ARG A 401 -23.25 -0.68 1.02
C ARG A 401 -23.11 0.41 2.10
N PHE A 402 -23.86 1.51 1.89
CA PHE A 402 -24.00 2.60 2.85
C PHE A 402 -24.73 2.18 4.15
N ASP A 403 -25.48 1.08 4.14
CA ASP A 403 -26.25 0.60 5.29
C ASP A 403 -25.44 -0.28 6.26
N GLU A 404 -24.17 -0.55 5.96
CA GLU A 404 -23.31 -1.36 6.86
C GLU A 404 -22.93 -0.60 8.14
N SER A 405 -22.87 0.73 8.10
CA SER A 405 -22.64 1.57 9.28
C SER A 405 -23.94 2.33 9.63
N PRO A 406 -24.49 2.16 10.85
CA PRO A 406 -25.66 2.91 11.29
C PRO A 406 -25.47 4.44 11.31
N LEU A 407 -24.22 4.92 11.32
CA LEU A 407 -23.88 6.34 11.27
C LEU A 407 -23.45 6.81 9.88
N GLY A 408 -23.62 5.98 8.85
CA GLY A 408 -23.26 6.34 7.47
C GLY A 408 -21.76 6.47 7.19
N VAL A 409 -20.91 5.93 8.09
CA VAL A 409 -19.46 5.87 7.87
C VAL A 409 -19.15 4.88 6.76
N ILE A 410 -18.46 5.34 5.72
CA ILE A 410 -18.04 4.48 4.59
C ILE A 410 -16.57 4.10 4.67
N TYR A 411 -15.77 4.91 5.35
CA TYR A 411 -14.37 4.65 5.63
C TYR A 411 -14.01 5.24 6.99
N ILE A 412 -13.19 4.54 7.76
CA ILE A 412 -12.59 5.05 8.98
C ILE A 412 -11.09 4.72 8.98
N GLN A 413 -10.31 5.67 9.46
CA GLN A 413 -8.89 5.54 9.71
C GLN A 413 -8.56 6.08 11.10
N VAL A 414 -7.80 5.32 11.88
CA VAL A 414 -7.24 5.71 13.17
C VAL A 414 -5.74 5.63 13.04
N TYR A 415 -5.03 6.73 13.28
CA TYR A 415 -3.58 6.79 13.12
C TYR A 415 -2.95 7.77 14.10
N THR A 416 -1.62 7.69 14.25
CA THR A 416 -0.85 8.53 15.16
C THR A 416 -0.06 9.61 14.41
N SER A 417 0.21 10.74 15.07
CA SER A 417 0.91 11.88 14.47
C SER A 417 2.43 11.73 14.37
N ASP A 418 2.98 10.64 14.92
CA ASP A 418 4.41 10.31 14.88
C ASP A 418 4.96 10.21 13.45
N ARG A 419 4.10 9.83 12.49
CA ARG A 419 4.44 9.81 11.06
C ARG A 419 4.81 11.18 10.49
N ASN A 420 4.34 12.28 11.08
CA ASN A 420 4.61 13.64 10.58
C ASN A 420 6.10 14.00 10.62
N LEU A 421 6.87 13.36 11.51
CA LEU A 421 8.32 13.57 11.61
C LEU A 421 9.07 13.01 10.39
N THR A 422 8.54 11.96 9.78
CA THR A 422 9.19 11.19 8.72
C THR A 422 8.40 11.22 7.41
N SER A 423 7.26 11.93 7.37
CA SER A 423 6.39 12.02 6.22
C SER A 423 7.10 12.75 5.09
N LEU A 424 7.30 12.05 3.98
CA LEU A 424 7.72 12.62 2.72
C LEU A 424 7.10 11.77 1.64
N LYS A 425 6.31 12.40 0.78
CA LYS A 425 5.78 11.71 -0.39
C LYS A 425 6.86 11.58 -1.45
N ASP A 426 7.46 10.40 -1.54
CA ASP A 426 8.46 10.07 -2.57
C ASP A 426 8.24 8.63 -3.07
N LYS A 427 8.27 8.46 -4.40
CA LYS A 427 8.23 7.14 -5.08
C LYS A 427 7.23 6.13 -4.49
N GLN A 428 5.99 6.55 -4.28
CA GLN A 428 4.86 5.75 -3.73
C GLN A 428 4.82 5.61 -2.21
N TYR A 429 5.89 5.92 -1.49
CA TYR A 429 5.90 5.88 -0.03
C TYR A 429 5.51 7.23 0.56
N PHE A 430 4.75 7.20 1.65
CA PHE A 430 4.30 8.40 2.36
C PHE A 430 5.24 8.82 3.50
N ALA A 431 6.21 7.98 3.82
CA ALA A 431 7.28 8.25 4.76
C ALA A 431 8.62 7.84 4.16
N LYS A 432 9.71 8.29 4.79
CA LYS A 432 11.06 7.81 4.45
C LYS A 432 11.10 6.28 4.47
N HIS A 433 11.49 5.70 3.34
CA HIS A 433 11.54 4.26 3.13
C HIS A 433 12.90 3.89 2.53
N VAL A 434 13.37 2.68 2.83
CA VAL A 434 14.53 2.06 2.20
C VAL A 434 14.17 0.67 1.73
N GLU A 435 14.57 0.34 0.50
CA GLU A 435 14.40 -1.01 -0.03
C GLU A 435 15.59 -1.93 0.35
N PRO A 436 15.36 -3.23 0.57
CA PRO A 436 16.42 -4.22 0.77
C PRO A 436 17.56 -4.17 -0.26
N LYS A 437 17.22 -3.88 -1.51
CA LYS A 437 18.20 -3.72 -2.60
C LYS A 437 19.12 -2.52 -2.40
N GLU A 438 18.61 -1.41 -1.87
CA GLU A 438 19.42 -0.21 -1.64
C GLU A 438 20.47 -0.45 -0.55
N VAL A 439 20.11 -1.22 0.48
CA VAL A 439 21.07 -1.68 1.51
C VAL A 439 22.19 -2.49 0.85
N LEU A 440 21.86 -3.44 -0.02
CA LEU A 440 22.84 -4.29 -0.71
C LEU A 440 23.72 -3.55 -1.73
N GLN A 441 23.31 -2.38 -2.22
CA GLN A 441 24.04 -1.69 -3.28
C GLN A 441 24.74 -0.42 -2.80
N LYS A 442 24.22 0.22 -1.76
CA LYS A 442 24.59 1.57 -1.34
C LYS A 442 24.53 1.71 0.18
N TYR A 443 24.99 0.70 0.93
CA TYR A 443 24.87 0.70 2.38
C TYR A 443 25.38 1.98 3.07
N PRO A 444 26.57 2.55 2.73
CA PRO A 444 27.01 3.78 3.38
C PRO A 444 26.06 4.96 3.16
N HIS A 445 25.42 5.03 1.99
CA HIS A 445 24.41 6.06 1.70
C HIS A 445 23.12 5.81 2.49
N VAL A 446 22.68 4.56 2.59
CA VAL A 446 21.50 4.18 3.39
C VAL A 446 21.71 4.46 4.87
N LEU A 447 22.87 4.06 5.42
CA LEU A 447 23.19 4.27 6.83
C LEU A 447 23.18 5.77 7.17
N ASN A 448 23.89 6.59 6.40
CA ASN A 448 24.02 8.02 6.68
C ASN A 448 22.79 8.83 6.27
N GLY A 449 22.15 8.50 5.15
CA GLY A 449 21.04 9.25 4.56
C GLY A 449 19.67 8.87 5.13
N HIS A 450 19.52 7.66 5.66
CA HIS A 450 18.27 7.17 6.22
C HIS A 450 18.39 6.87 7.72
N TYR A 451 19.13 5.83 8.13
CA TYR A 451 19.11 5.37 9.52
C TYR A 451 19.65 6.40 10.51
N ASN A 452 20.82 7.00 10.26
CA ASN A 452 21.39 8.01 11.17
C ASN A 452 20.47 9.23 11.29
N ARG A 453 19.93 9.72 10.15
CA ARG A 453 18.96 10.84 10.16
C ARG A 453 17.68 10.50 10.91
N LEU A 454 17.21 9.25 10.80
CA LEU A 454 16.03 8.77 11.51
C LEU A 454 16.28 8.71 13.02
N ILE A 455 17.44 8.16 13.42
CA ILE A 455 17.89 8.08 14.82
C ILE A 455 18.03 9.48 15.42
N ASP A 456 18.67 10.41 14.70
CA ASP A 456 18.82 11.81 15.13
C ASP A 456 17.45 12.47 15.32
N SER A 457 16.53 12.27 14.37
CA SER A 457 15.17 12.83 14.45
C SER A 457 14.40 12.29 15.66
N TYR A 458 14.54 10.98 15.96
CA TYR A 458 13.92 10.38 17.14
C TYR A 458 14.58 10.84 18.45
N GLU A 459 15.89 11.05 18.46
CA GLU A 459 16.59 11.61 19.62
C GLU A 459 16.14 13.05 19.89
N GLU A 460 15.99 13.87 18.84
CA GLU A 460 15.50 15.24 18.99
C GLU A 460 14.04 15.27 19.48
N ALA A 461 13.17 14.46 18.89
CA ALA A 461 11.78 14.32 19.35
C ALA A 461 11.69 13.82 20.80
N ARG A 462 12.58 12.89 21.19
CA ARG A 462 12.73 12.41 22.57
C ARG A 462 13.16 13.53 23.52
N ALA A 463 14.19 14.30 23.15
CA ALA A 463 14.74 15.38 23.97
C ALA A 463 13.72 16.50 24.18
N GLN A 464 12.95 16.83 23.14
CA GLN A 464 11.86 17.82 23.19
C GLN A 464 10.56 17.27 23.81
N GLN A 465 10.50 15.97 24.12
CA GLN A 465 9.30 15.26 24.58
C GLN A 465 8.09 15.54 23.68
N SER A 466 8.33 15.54 22.35
CA SER A 466 7.32 15.86 21.36
C SER A 466 6.12 14.92 21.49
N PRO A 467 4.88 15.41 21.70
CA PRO A 467 3.72 14.54 21.87
C PRO A 467 3.41 13.77 20.58
N ILE A 468 2.89 12.56 20.76
CA ILE A 468 2.28 11.78 19.67
C ILE A 468 0.78 11.75 19.97
N ASP A 469 0.04 12.35 19.05
CA ASP A 469 -1.40 12.46 19.11
C ASP A 469 -2.05 11.33 18.31
N THR A 470 -3.32 11.06 18.59
CA THR A 470 -4.11 10.12 17.79
C THR A 470 -5.16 10.89 17.00
N GLN A 471 -5.24 10.63 15.71
CA GLN A 471 -6.29 11.13 14.83
C GLN A 471 -7.24 10.00 14.48
N ILE A 472 -8.53 10.27 14.57
CA ILE A 472 -9.61 9.41 14.04
C ILE A 472 -10.26 10.19 12.91
N GLU A 473 -10.22 9.63 11.72
CA GLU A 473 -10.76 10.22 10.49
C GLU A 473 -11.85 9.31 9.96
N VAL A 474 -13.01 9.89 9.61
CA VAL A 474 -14.09 9.16 8.96
C VAL A 474 -14.47 9.85 7.66
N ARG A 475 -14.80 9.05 6.66
CA ARG A 475 -15.43 9.51 5.43
C ARG A 475 -16.92 9.21 5.50
N VAL A 476 -17.74 10.21 5.21
CA VAL A 476 -19.20 10.15 5.21
C VAL A 476 -19.78 10.88 4.02
N LEU A 477 -21.06 10.63 3.70
CA LEU A 477 -21.81 11.53 2.84
C LEU A 477 -22.08 12.86 3.55
N LEU A 478 -22.23 13.95 2.78
CA LEU A 478 -22.50 15.28 3.32
C LEU A 478 -23.75 15.30 4.22
N MET A 479 -24.77 14.52 3.89
CA MET A 479 -25.98 14.40 4.71
C MET A 479 -25.76 13.74 6.08
N GLU A 480 -24.70 12.97 6.25
CA GLU A 480 -24.34 12.28 7.50
C GLU A 480 -23.28 13.02 8.31
N LEU A 481 -22.75 14.14 7.80
CA LEU A 481 -21.68 14.94 8.40
C LEU A 481 -21.95 15.29 9.88
N PHE A 482 -23.21 15.52 10.23
CA PHE A 482 -23.61 15.94 11.57
C PHE A 482 -23.89 14.77 12.53
N ASN A 483 -23.89 13.53 12.04
CA ASN A 483 -24.20 12.32 12.81
C ASN A 483 -22.95 11.55 13.30
N VAL A 484 -21.77 11.91 12.82
CA VAL A 484 -20.52 11.17 13.09
C VAL A 484 -19.55 11.91 14.00
N LEU A 485 -18.57 11.20 14.57
CA LEU A 485 -17.49 11.77 15.40
C LEU A 485 -17.97 12.76 16.46
N HIS A 486 -19.12 12.49 17.09
CA HIS A 486 -19.47 13.16 18.33
C HIS A 486 -18.35 12.95 19.37
N PRO A 487 -18.27 13.81 20.39
CA PRO A 487 -17.26 13.70 21.44
C PRO A 487 -17.25 12.29 22.00
N LEU A 488 -16.07 11.66 21.95
CA LEU A 488 -15.94 10.32 22.46
C LEU A 488 -16.26 10.32 23.96
N PRO A 489 -17.15 9.43 24.43
CA PRO A 489 -17.44 9.30 25.84
C PRO A 489 -16.19 9.00 26.66
N ALA A 490 -16.22 9.38 27.92
CA ALA A 490 -15.20 9.12 28.93
C ALA A 490 -14.75 7.65 28.95
N GLU A 491 -15.73 6.73 28.88
CA GLU A 491 -15.54 5.29 28.88
C GLU A 491 -14.81 4.81 27.63
N THR A 492 -15.13 5.38 26.46
CA THR A 492 -14.45 5.06 25.21
C THR A 492 -13.02 5.56 25.23
N LEU A 493 -12.79 6.78 25.74
CA LEU A 493 -11.44 7.35 25.85
C LEU A 493 -10.55 6.51 26.78
N THR A 494 -11.02 6.23 28.00
CA THR A 494 -10.29 5.42 28.99
C THR A 494 -10.09 3.97 28.55
N GLY A 495 -11.11 3.40 27.92
CA GLY A 495 -11.10 2.05 27.40
C GLY A 495 -10.13 1.91 26.23
N CYS A 496 -10.27 2.74 25.20
CA CYS A 496 -9.63 2.51 23.90
C CYS A 496 -8.25 3.15 23.75
N PHE A 497 -7.86 4.08 24.63
CA PHE A 497 -6.58 4.79 24.53
C PHE A 497 -5.78 4.66 25.80
N ALA A 498 -4.46 4.79 25.69
CA ALA A 498 -3.56 4.86 26.83
C ALA A 498 -2.64 6.09 26.74
N PRO A 499 -2.37 6.75 27.86
CA PRO A 499 -1.27 7.70 27.93
C PRO A 499 0.06 6.93 27.92
N SER A 500 1.06 7.47 27.25
CA SER A 500 2.44 7.00 27.32
C SER A 500 3.37 8.19 27.40
N ARG A 501 4.49 8.09 28.12
CA ARG A 501 5.47 9.18 28.15
C ARG A 501 6.08 9.33 26.76
N SER A 502 5.99 10.52 26.17
CA SER A 502 6.47 10.77 24.81
C SER A 502 7.95 10.44 24.66
N ARG A 503 8.75 10.77 25.69
CA ARG A 503 10.16 10.38 25.78
C ARG A 503 10.37 8.87 25.58
N ASP A 504 9.56 8.04 26.22
CA ASP A 504 9.74 6.58 26.19
C ASP A 504 9.31 5.99 24.83
N VAL A 505 8.27 6.55 24.20
CA VAL A 505 7.84 6.16 22.84
C VAL A 505 8.91 6.49 21.79
N TRP A 506 9.46 7.70 21.82
CA TRP A 506 10.53 8.09 20.91
C TRP A 506 11.82 7.30 21.17
N HIS A 507 12.12 7.01 22.44
CA HIS A 507 13.28 6.20 22.78
C HIS A 507 13.13 4.77 22.25
N TRP A 508 11.95 4.14 22.39
CA TRP A 508 11.66 2.83 21.79
C TRP A 508 11.97 2.80 20.29
N LYS A 509 11.44 3.79 19.54
CA LYS A 509 11.67 3.91 18.09
C LYS A 509 13.15 4.04 17.76
N LYS A 510 13.86 4.92 18.49
CA LYS A 510 15.30 5.14 18.37
C LYS A 510 16.09 3.84 18.58
N LEU A 511 15.87 3.13 19.68
CA LEU A 511 16.61 1.91 20.02
C LEU A 511 16.43 0.80 18.98
N ARG A 512 15.23 0.69 18.38
CA ARG A 512 14.99 -0.23 17.26
C ARG A 512 15.74 0.20 16.00
N ALA A 513 15.68 1.49 15.64
CA ALA A 513 16.40 2.00 14.46
C ALA A 513 17.92 1.82 14.59
N GLU A 514 18.50 2.12 15.76
CA GLU A 514 19.91 1.86 16.08
C GLU A 514 20.24 0.37 15.94
N SER A 515 19.41 -0.50 16.51
CA SER A 515 19.64 -1.95 16.47
C SER A 515 19.53 -2.51 15.05
N CYS A 516 18.63 -2.00 14.23
CA CYS A 516 18.57 -2.32 12.80
C CYS A 516 19.85 -1.87 12.07
N ALA A 517 20.31 -0.64 12.31
CA ALA A 517 21.53 -0.12 11.69
C ALA A 517 22.76 -0.98 12.01
N VAL A 518 22.91 -1.40 13.28
CA VAL A 518 23.99 -2.29 13.73
C VAL A 518 23.94 -3.65 13.03
N VAL A 519 22.77 -4.29 12.96
CA VAL A 519 22.61 -5.59 12.28
C VAL A 519 22.91 -5.47 10.78
N LEU A 520 22.43 -4.41 10.13
CA LEU A 520 22.71 -4.18 8.71
C LEU A 520 24.21 -3.90 8.45
N SER A 521 24.91 -3.20 9.35
CA SER A 521 26.36 -2.98 9.25
C SER A 521 27.12 -4.30 9.29
N LYS A 522 26.78 -5.17 10.24
CA LYS A 522 27.40 -6.51 10.36
C LYS A 522 27.12 -7.36 9.12
N LEU A 523 25.87 -7.38 8.65
CA LEU A 523 25.49 -8.10 7.43
C LEU A 523 26.25 -7.59 6.21
N TRP A 524 26.32 -6.27 6.03
CA TRP A 524 27.02 -5.63 4.92
C TRP A 524 28.49 -6.05 4.85
N LEU A 525 29.19 -6.02 5.98
CA LEU A 525 30.59 -6.45 6.08
C LEU A 525 30.77 -7.96 5.85
N ALA A 526 29.78 -8.77 6.20
CA ALA A 526 29.84 -10.23 6.10
C ALA A 526 29.52 -10.76 4.69
N PHE A 527 28.64 -10.09 3.92
CA PHE A 527 28.19 -10.54 2.59
C PHE A 527 29.31 -10.93 1.61
N PRO A 528 30.41 -10.16 1.48
CA PRO A 528 31.51 -10.52 0.57
C PRO A 528 32.13 -11.89 0.87
N THR A 529 32.09 -12.31 2.14
CA THR A 529 32.66 -13.57 2.62
C THR A 529 31.61 -14.68 2.80
N ALA A 530 30.33 -14.37 2.56
CA ALA A 530 29.27 -15.32 2.78
C ALA A 530 29.32 -16.48 1.79
N ASP A 531 29.08 -17.70 2.28
CA ASP A 531 28.92 -18.88 1.43
C ASP A 531 27.69 -18.70 0.53
N ARG A 532 27.89 -18.78 -0.79
CA ARG A 532 26.84 -18.67 -1.80
C ARG A 532 25.71 -19.66 -1.56
N THR A 533 26.01 -20.85 -1.05
CA THR A 533 25.00 -21.90 -0.78
C THR A 533 24.13 -21.59 0.45
N GLN A 534 24.56 -20.65 1.30
CA GLN A 534 23.87 -20.28 2.54
C GLN A 534 23.31 -18.85 2.51
N ILE A 535 23.35 -18.18 1.34
CA ILE A 535 23.07 -16.74 1.22
C ILE A 535 21.63 -16.34 1.56
N HIS A 536 20.71 -17.30 1.47
CA HIS A 536 19.29 -17.06 1.73
C HIS A 536 19.00 -16.64 3.18
N ALA A 537 19.73 -17.19 4.15
CA ALA A 537 19.49 -16.86 5.56
C ALA A 537 19.93 -15.43 5.91
N PRO A 538 21.14 -14.97 5.53
CA PRO A 538 21.53 -13.56 5.66
C PRO A 538 20.62 -12.60 4.88
N LEU A 539 20.18 -12.98 3.67
CA LEU A 539 19.25 -12.15 2.88
C LEU A 539 17.87 -12.04 3.51
N THR A 540 17.36 -13.14 4.09
CA THR A 540 16.11 -13.11 4.85
C THR A 540 16.24 -12.16 6.05
N LEU A 541 17.37 -12.23 6.78
CA LEU A 541 17.64 -11.33 7.91
C LEU A 541 17.75 -9.87 7.46
N LEU A 542 18.40 -9.59 6.32
CA LEU A 542 18.46 -8.24 5.74
C LEU A 542 17.05 -7.72 5.45
N CYS A 543 16.21 -8.52 4.76
CA CYS A 543 14.84 -8.12 4.44
C CYS A 543 14.03 -7.85 5.72
N ALA A 544 14.16 -8.73 6.74
CA ALA A 544 13.51 -8.57 8.03
C ALA A 544 13.93 -7.27 8.73
N THR A 545 15.23 -6.99 8.75
CA THR A 545 15.79 -5.82 9.43
C THR A 545 15.36 -4.52 8.76
N VAL A 546 15.32 -4.50 7.42
CA VAL A 546 14.80 -3.37 6.64
C VAL A 546 13.31 -3.17 6.90
N TRP A 547 12.53 -4.25 6.89
CA TRP A 547 11.10 -4.19 7.21
C TRP A 547 10.83 -3.65 8.62
N ILE A 548 11.56 -4.12 9.62
CA ILE A 548 11.48 -3.61 11.00
C ILE A 548 11.89 -2.13 11.05
N GLY A 549 12.99 -1.75 10.38
CA GLY A 549 13.48 -0.37 10.33
C GLY A 549 12.44 0.58 9.74
N ASN A 550 11.91 0.25 8.56
CA ASN A 550 10.83 1.01 7.93
C ASN A 550 9.58 1.07 8.82
N ALA A 551 9.23 -0.02 9.50
CA ALA A 551 8.09 -0.07 10.43
C ALA A 551 8.27 0.81 11.70
N THR A 552 9.48 1.33 11.98
CA THR A 552 9.64 2.34 13.05
C THR A 552 9.17 3.72 12.61
N ALA A 553 9.33 4.03 11.32
CA ALA A 553 9.00 5.31 10.70
C ALA A 553 7.61 5.36 10.08
N ASN A 554 7.09 4.21 9.66
CA ASN A 554 5.79 4.07 9.01
C ASN A 554 5.10 2.77 9.45
N ARG A 555 3.93 2.49 8.90
CA ARG A 555 3.31 1.17 9.02
C ARG A 555 4.23 0.07 8.45
N PRO A 556 4.19 -1.15 9.01
CA PRO A 556 4.79 -2.30 8.36
C PRO A 556 4.11 -2.56 7.01
N ASP A 557 4.90 -2.86 5.97
CA ASP A 557 4.35 -3.34 4.69
C ASP A 557 3.60 -4.66 4.93
N ASP A 558 2.39 -4.77 4.39
CA ASP A 558 1.47 -5.87 4.62
C ASP A 558 1.20 -6.70 3.35
N SER A 559 1.98 -6.51 2.28
CA SER A 559 1.84 -7.33 1.07
C SER A 559 2.11 -8.81 1.36
N SER A 560 1.67 -9.70 0.47
CA SER A 560 1.78 -11.16 0.69
C SER A 560 3.21 -11.63 0.97
N ASP A 561 4.22 -10.98 0.39
CA ASP A 561 5.64 -11.29 0.62
C ASP A 561 6.12 -10.81 1.99
N PHE A 562 5.68 -9.63 2.43
CA PHE A 562 6.00 -9.13 3.77
C PHE A 562 5.21 -9.85 4.87
N ARG A 563 4.02 -10.39 4.60
CA ARG A 563 3.35 -11.34 5.50
C ARG A 563 4.14 -12.62 5.65
N ALA A 564 4.63 -13.19 4.54
CA ALA A 564 5.50 -14.36 4.60
C ALA A 564 6.79 -14.06 5.38
N LEU A 565 7.39 -12.87 5.20
CA LEU A 565 8.50 -12.40 6.02
C LEU A 565 8.12 -12.28 7.50
N GLY A 566 6.98 -11.65 7.79
CA GLY A 566 6.41 -11.50 9.12
C GLY A 566 6.15 -12.84 9.82
N ASP A 567 5.64 -13.84 9.12
CA ASP A 567 5.42 -15.20 9.62
C ASP A 567 6.76 -15.90 9.88
N SER A 568 7.72 -15.72 8.97
CA SER A 568 9.10 -16.20 9.10
C SER A 568 9.80 -15.60 10.31
N ILE A 569 9.45 -14.39 10.75
CA ILE A 569 10.12 -13.67 11.86
C ILE A 569 9.34 -13.49 13.15
N SER A 570 8.03 -13.67 13.16
CA SER A 570 7.21 -13.64 14.37
C SER A 570 7.41 -14.93 15.20
N THR A 571 7.70 -16.04 14.54
CA THR A 571 7.93 -17.34 15.19
C THR A 571 9.37 -17.54 15.71
N LEU A 572 10.20 -16.49 15.63
CA LEU A 572 11.66 -16.67 15.61
C LEU A 572 12.36 -16.78 16.94
N GLY A 573 11.77 -16.28 18.02
CA GLY A 573 12.20 -16.75 19.32
C GLY A 573 13.68 -16.59 19.66
N ALA A 574 14.16 -17.51 20.51
CA ALA A 574 15.57 -17.63 20.89
C ALA A 574 16.47 -18.15 19.74
N VAL A 575 15.89 -18.82 18.73
CA VAL A 575 16.64 -19.46 17.63
C VAL A 575 17.18 -18.44 16.62
N PHE A 576 16.54 -17.27 16.51
CA PHE A 576 17.02 -16.16 15.69
C PHE A 576 18.40 -15.64 16.08
N LEU A 577 18.78 -15.83 17.35
CA LEU A 577 19.84 -15.06 17.98
C LEU A 577 21.06 -15.92 18.29
N HIS A 578 20.85 -17.21 18.55
CA HIS A 578 21.92 -18.19 18.66
C HIS A 578 22.81 -18.21 17.39
N SER A 579 22.22 -17.97 16.22
CA SER A 579 22.95 -17.85 14.96
C SER A 579 23.64 -16.49 14.74
N LEU A 580 23.25 -15.43 15.46
CA LEU A 580 23.94 -14.15 15.42
C LEU A 580 25.23 -14.22 16.26
N GLU A 581 25.22 -14.87 17.42
CA GLU A 581 26.38 -14.86 18.34
C GLU A 581 27.51 -15.83 17.92
N GLU A 582 27.19 -16.93 17.23
CA GLU A 582 28.16 -18.03 17.00
C GLU A 582 28.76 -18.10 15.59
N THR A 583 28.33 -17.25 14.65
CA THR A 583 28.78 -17.35 13.25
C THR A 583 29.34 -16.05 12.68
N PRO A 584 30.35 -16.11 11.80
CA PRO A 584 30.93 -14.92 11.17
C PRO A 584 29.94 -14.16 10.28
N ILE A 585 28.81 -14.77 9.92
CA ILE A 585 27.78 -14.16 9.08
C ILE A 585 26.44 -14.24 9.83
N PRO A 586 25.87 -13.10 10.25
CA PRO A 586 24.55 -13.05 10.86
C PRO A 586 23.51 -13.76 9.98
N ARG A 587 22.75 -14.70 10.54
CA ARG A 587 21.75 -15.47 9.79
C ARG A 587 20.51 -15.78 10.62
N ILE A 588 19.37 -15.93 9.95
CA ILE A 588 18.14 -16.50 10.53
C ILE A 588 18.24 -18.03 10.65
N CYS A 589 17.44 -18.65 11.51
CA CYS A 589 17.29 -20.10 11.58
C CYS A 589 16.93 -20.72 10.21
N SER A 590 17.58 -21.85 9.86
CA SER A 590 17.44 -22.52 8.56
C SER A 590 16.02 -23.01 8.24
N HIS A 591 15.20 -23.30 9.25
CA HIS A 591 13.84 -23.81 9.05
C HIS A 591 12.81 -22.76 8.60
N ARG A 592 13.21 -21.48 8.51
CA ARG A 592 12.31 -20.33 8.26
C ARG A 592 12.85 -19.35 7.21
N ILE A 593 13.83 -19.80 6.44
CA ILE A 593 14.42 -19.05 5.33
C ILE A 593 13.35 -18.82 4.23
N LEU A 594 13.30 -17.60 3.71
CA LEU A 594 12.43 -17.29 2.58
C LEU A 594 12.93 -17.96 1.29
N GLY A 595 12.00 -18.44 0.47
CA GLY A 595 12.33 -19.00 -0.84
C GLY A 595 12.94 -17.96 -1.78
N THR A 596 13.76 -18.41 -2.74
CA THR A 596 14.46 -17.58 -3.75
C THR A 596 13.53 -16.57 -4.42
N LYS A 597 12.31 -16.99 -4.78
CA LYS A 597 11.32 -16.13 -5.44
C LYS A 597 10.86 -14.98 -4.53
N THR A 598 10.59 -15.25 -3.25
CA THR A 598 10.17 -14.23 -2.29
C THR A 598 11.31 -13.25 -2.00
N ILE A 599 12.53 -13.75 -1.78
CA ILE A 599 13.72 -12.91 -1.62
C ILE A 599 13.93 -12.04 -2.87
N GLY A 600 13.84 -12.62 -4.07
CA GLY A 600 13.96 -11.89 -5.33
C GLY A 600 12.97 -10.74 -5.45
N ARG A 601 11.70 -10.97 -5.07
CA ARG A 601 10.66 -9.92 -5.04
C ARG A 601 10.95 -8.83 -4.01
N LEU A 602 11.33 -9.19 -2.79
CA LEU A 602 11.71 -8.24 -1.74
C LEU A 602 12.96 -7.42 -2.10
N LEU A 603 13.82 -7.94 -2.97
CA LEU A 603 14.96 -7.23 -3.56
C LEU A 603 14.59 -6.41 -4.81
N GLY A 604 13.30 -6.27 -5.14
CA GLY A 604 12.84 -5.53 -6.32
C GLY A 604 13.21 -6.16 -7.66
N ILE A 605 13.49 -7.47 -7.70
CA ILE A 605 13.79 -8.20 -8.93
C ILE A 605 12.47 -8.71 -9.53
N VAL A 606 12.04 -8.06 -10.62
CA VAL A 606 10.76 -8.36 -11.30
C VAL A 606 10.88 -9.62 -12.17
N GLY A 607 9.92 -10.54 -12.06
CA GLY A 607 9.78 -11.72 -12.94
C GLY A 607 10.19 -13.05 -12.29
N SER A 608 10.44 -14.07 -13.12
CA SER A 608 11.05 -15.32 -12.63
C SER A 608 12.50 -15.03 -12.28
N THR A 609 12.80 -14.89 -10.99
CA THR A 609 14.15 -14.55 -10.51
C THR A 609 15.03 -15.81 -10.49
N PRO A 610 15.98 -15.99 -11.42
CA PRO A 610 17.00 -17.01 -11.22
C PRO A 610 17.88 -16.61 -10.03
N GLU A 611 18.25 -17.58 -9.19
CA GLU A 611 19.13 -17.40 -8.03
C GLU A 611 20.43 -16.66 -8.40
N SER A 612 20.91 -16.85 -9.63
CA SER A 612 22.07 -16.16 -10.17
C SER A 612 21.94 -14.65 -10.19
N ASP A 613 20.74 -14.07 -10.30
CA ASP A 613 20.56 -12.62 -10.29
C ASP A 613 20.62 -12.04 -8.87
N ILE A 614 20.17 -12.80 -7.86
CA ILE A 614 20.37 -12.48 -6.44
C ILE A 614 21.86 -12.54 -6.12
N LEU A 615 22.54 -13.62 -6.52
CA LEU A 615 23.98 -13.78 -6.31
C LEU A 615 24.77 -12.68 -7.01
N LYS A 616 24.44 -12.32 -8.26
CA LYS A 616 25.04 -11.17 -8.94
C LYS A 616 24.83 -9.87 -8.18
N MET A 617 23.70 -9.68 -7.50
CA MET A 617 23.45 -8.47 -6.74
C MET A 617 24.31 -8.40 -5.48
N VAL A 618 24.41 -9.51 -4.76
CA VAL A 618 25.19 -9.60 -3.51
C VAL A 618 26.71 -9.53 -3.77
N TYR A 619 27.17 -10.21 -4.83
CA TYR A 619 28.59 -10.32 -5.17
C TYR A 619 28.96 -9.45 -6.37
N ARG A 620 28.15 -8.45 -6.74
CA ARG A 620 28.48 -7.56 -7.87
C ARG A 620 29.78 -6.85 -7.53
N GLU A 621 30.77 -7.17 -8.34
CA GLU A 621 32.19 -6.98 -8.05
C GLU A 621 32.54 -5.53 -7.72
N GLN A 622 33.51 -5.39 -6.82
CA GLN A 622 34.36 -4.23 -6.57
C GLN A 622 35.12 -3.70 -7.81
N GLN A 623 34.64 -3.99 -9.04
CA GLN A 623 35.29 -3.60 -10.30
C GLN A 623 34.91 -2.19 -10.79
N GLU A 624 33.81 -1.60 -10.33
CA GLU A 624 33.38 -0.27 -10.81
C GLU A 624 33.81 0.89 -9.87
N GLU A 625 34.27 0.61 -8.64
CA GLU A 625 34.62 1.66 -7.66
C GLU A 625 35.96 2.38 -7.93
N GLU A 626 36.78 1.94 -8.90
CA GLU A 626 37.98 2.68 -9.33
C GLU A 626 37.71 3.82 -10.34
N THR A 627 36.45 4.05 -10.77
CA THR A 627 36.12 5.11 -11.74
C THR A 627 35.05 6.12 -11.30
N ALA A 628 34.65 6.13 -10.02
CA ALA A 628 33.64 7.07 -9.54
C ALA A 628 34.16 8.52 -9.46
N GLU A 629 33.65 9.40 -10.34
CA GLU A 629 33.76 10.86 -10.25
C GLU A 629 33.25 11.39 -8.89
N PRO A 630 33.79 12.52 -8.39
CA PRO A 630 33.37 13.08 -7.10
C PRO A 630 31.89 13.49 -7.10
N LEU A 631 31.18 13.13 -6.03
CA LEU A 631 29.79 13.47 -5.78
C LEU A 631 29.53 14.99 -5.85
N PRO A 632 28.36 15.45 -6.33
CA PRO A 632 28.01 16.85 -6.28
C PRO A 632 27.75 17.26 -4.82
N THR A 633 28.54 18.21 -4.33
CA THR A 633 28.33 18.89 -3.05
C THR A 633 27.09 19.75 -3.13
N TRP A 634 26.05 19.37 -2.39
CA TRP A 634 24.91 20.26 -2.12
C TRP A 634 25.25 21.15 -0.94
N GLY A 635 25.44 22.44 -1.20
CA GLY A 635 25.48 23.50 -0.18
C GLY A 635 26.86 23.76 0.43
N GLY A 636 27.61 24.66 -0.19
CA GLY A 636 28.80 25.29 0.40
C GLY A 636 29.16 26.52 -0.43
N GLY A 637 29.08 27.69 0.18
CA GLY A 637 29.37 28.97 -0.47
C GLY A 637 30.77 29.03 -1.06
N SER A 638 30.88 29.81 -2.13
CA SER A 638 32.13 30.14 -2.82
C SER A 638 33.11 30.84 -1.89
N GLU A 639 34.22 30.19 -1.58
CA GLU A 639 35.47 30.88 -1.25
C GLU A 639 36.50 30.62 -2.34
N GLU A 640 37.13 31.71 -2.74
CA GLU A 640 38.09 31.85 -3.81
C GLU A 640 39.37 31.05 -3.51
N HIS A 641 39.90 30.35 -4.50
CA HIS A 641 41.35 30.23 -4.64
C HIS A 641 41.76 30.06 -6.11
N GLU A 642 42.66 30.97 -6.50
CA GLU A 642 43.31 31.12 -7.79
C GLU A 642 44.41 30.05 -8.04
N ASP A 643 44.67 29.85 -9.34
CA ASP A 643 45.95 29.54 -10.01
C ASP A 643 46.64 28.16 -9.84
N HIS A 644 46.63 27.34 -10.92
CA HIS A 644 47.68 27.38 -11.96
C HIS A 644 47.47 26.37 -13.12
N GLN A 645 47.38 26.92 -14.36
CA GLN A 645 48.00 26.55 -15.65
C GLN A 645 48.50 25.08 -15.84
N SER A 646 48.18 24.33 -16.90
CA SER A 646 48.54 24.51 -18.33
C SER A 646 48.27 23.16 -19.07
N GLY A 647 47.97 23.02 -20.37
CA GLY A 647 47.71 23.97 -21.44
C GLY A 647 47.49 23.31 -22.82
N SER A 648 46.98 24.13 -23.75
CA SER A 648 47.21 24.15 -25.22
C SER A 648 46.52 23.05 -26.08
N LYS A 649 45.84 23.30 -27.23
CA LYS A 649 45.89 24.32 -28.33
C LYS A 649 44.49 24.38 -29.02
N ARG A 650 43.81 25.55 -29.15
CA ARG A 650 43.76 26.55 -30.28
C ARG A 650 43.26 26.05 -31.64
N PRO A 651 42.71 26.90 -32.57
CA PRO A 651 42.25 28.31 -32.49
C PRO A 651 40.80 28.54 -33.04
N ALA A 652 39.99 29.43 -32.46
CA ALA A 652 39.83 30.88 -32.69
C ALA A 652 39.05 31.31 -33.96
N ALA A 653 37.87 31.90 -33.73
CA ALA A 653 37.37 33.06 -34.46
C ALA A 653 36.85 34.07 -33.41
N GLU A 654 37.66 35.10 -33.18
CA GLU A 654 37.39 36.24 -32.31
C GLU A 654 36.61 37.31 -33.06
N TRP A 655 35.62 37.93 -32.41
CA TRP A 655 35.47 39.39 -32.38
C TRP A 655 35.04 39.78 -30.95
N GLY A 656 35.97 40.36 -30.17
CA GLY A 656 35.69 41.15 -28.96
C GLY A 656 35.02 42.48 -29.32
N GLY A 657 34.34 43.22 -28.46
CA GLY A 657 34.48 43.46 -27.02
C GLY A 657 33.46 44.56 -26.62
N PRO A 658 33.67 45.30 -25.53
CA PRO A 658 32.81 45.27 -24.35
C PRO A 658 31.80 46.42 -24.26
N SER A 659 30.70 46.25 -23.51
CA SER A 659 30.08 47.41 -22.86
C SER A 659 29.43 47.09 -21.51
N ARG A 660 29.83 47.94 -20.56
CA ARG A 660 29.34 48.09 -19.19
C ARG A 660 27.82 48.27 -19.18
N LYS A 661 27.09 47.50 -18.37
CA LYS A 661 25.75 47.93 -17.94
C LYS A 661 25.89 48.94 -16.80
N GLN A 662 26.01 50.18 -17.25
CA GLN A 662 25.80 51.43 -16.53
C GLN A 662 24.40 51.42 -15.91
N ARG A 663 24.28 51.64 -14.59
CA ARG A 663 23.00 51.94 -13.93
C ARG A 663 22.50 53.29 -14.45
N LEU A 664 21.39 53.28 -15.18
CA LEU A 664 20.66 54.50 -15.56
C LEU A 664 19.89 55.01 -14.34
N ARG A 665 20.32 56.15 -13.78
CA ARG A 665 19.48 57.04 -12.97
C ARG A 665 18.66 57.89 -13.94
N ILE A 666 17.34 57.76 -13.89
CA ILE A 666 16.43 58.71 -14.53
C ILE A 666 16.07 59.75 -13.47
N HIS A 667 16.47 61.01 -13.69
CA HIS A 667 15.90 62.16 -12.98
C HIS A 667 14.74 62.71 -13.82
N ASN A 668 13.56 62.82 -13.19
CA ASN A 668 12.42 63.55 -13.73
C ASN A 668 12.64 65.07 -13.51
N PRO A 669 12.49 65.93 -14.53
CA PRO A 669 12.70 67.38 -14.41
C PRO A 669 11.46 68.16 -13.92
N ARG A 670 10.42 67.52 -13.40
CA ARG A 670 9.28 68.21 -12.77
C ARG A 670 8.93 67.50 -11.47
N GLY A 671 9.47 68.00 -10.37
CA GLY A 671 9.21 67.47 -9.03
C GLY A 671 7.78 67.75 -8.62
N GLU A 672 6.92 66.74 -8.73
CA GLU A 672 5.71 66.54 -7.93
C GLU A 672 5.50 65.02 -7.78
N ASP A 673 5.22 64.58 -6.56
CA ASP A 673 5.14 63.17 -6.16
C ASP A 673 3.97 62.44 -6.85
N ILE A 674 4.25 61.27 -7.44
CA ILE A 674 3.23 60.28 -7.78
C ILE A 674 3.66 58.94 -7.19
N ILE A 675 2.75 58.38 -6.41
CA ILE A 675 2.78 57.10 -5.70
C ILE A 675 3.05 55.97 -6.70
N GLU A 676 4.18 55.27 -6.56
CA GLU A 676 4.43 54.02 -7.28
C GLU A 676 3.56 52.89 -6.70
N MET A 677 2.61 52.40 -7.49
CA MET A 677 2.01 51.08 -7.30
C MET A 677 3.00 50.01 -7.76
N ASN A 678 3.66 49.36 -6.81
CA ASN A 678 4.26 48.05 -7.04
C ASN A 678 3.14 47.02 -7.18
N ASP A 679 3.06 46.32 -8.32
CA ASP A 679 2.19 45.17 -8.50
C ASP A 679 2.84 43.91 -7.87
N PRO A 680 2.28 43.33 -6.78
CA PRO A 680 2.82 42.14 -6.13
C PRO A 680 2.35 40.81 -6.75
N ASN A 681 1.64 40.80 -7.88
CA ASN A 681 0.77 39.67 -8.26
C ASN A 681 1.32 38.62 -9.23
N ILE A 682 2.60 38.22 -9.17
CA ILE A 682 3.00 36.97 -9.85
C ILE A 682 3.99 36.18 -8.97
N PRO A 683 3.51 35.24 -8.12
CA PRO A 683 4.40 34.30 -7.47
C PRO A 683 4.92 33.25 -8.46
N GLU A 684 6.21 32.91 -8.34
CA GLU A 684 6.78 31.72 -8.96
C GLU A 684 6.08 30.47 -8.42
N ALA A 685 5.77 29.53 -9.33
CA ALA A 685 5.08 28.29 -8.97
C ALA A 685 5.98 27.43 -8.05
N PRO A 686 5.52 27.05 -6.84
CA PRO A 686 6.21 26.05 -6.05
C PRO A 686 6.13 24.68 -6.74
N ALA A 687 7.20 23.89 -6.65
CA ALA A 687 7.25 22.53 -7.16
C ALA A 687 6.08 21.71 -6.57
N GLY A 688 5.15 21.29 -7.43
CA GLY A 688 3.92 20.64 -7.01
C GLY A 688 4.16 19.20 -6.58
N ASN A 689 3.86 18.88 -5.33
CA ASN A 689 3.77 17.51 -4.86
C ASN A 689 2.48 16.87 -5.44
N ALA A 690 2.64 15.70 -6.07
CA ALA A 690 1.57 14.85 -6.57
C ALA A 690 0.67 14.39 -5.41
N TYR A 691 -0.65 14.58 -5.48
CA TYR A 691 -1.58 13.94 -4.54
C TYR A 691 -2.24 12.71 -5.19
N ASP A 692 -2.15 11.61 -4.47
CA ASP A 692 -2.78 10.30 -4.67
C ASP A 692 -3.41 10.06 -3.30
N SER A 693 -4.68 9.71 -3.24
CA SER A 693 -5.38 9.43 -1.98
C SER A 693 -4.54 8.43 -1.19
N GLU A 694 -4.07 8.86 -0.01
CA GLU A 694 -3.27 8.00 0.86
C GLU A 694 -4.18 6.89 1.37
N ASP A 695 -3.98 5.69 0.85
CA ASP A 695 -3.53 4.52 1.61
C ASP A 695 -3.31 3.37 0.63
N GLU A 696 -2.10 2.80 0.62
CA GLU A 696 -1.76 1.69 -0.28
C GLU A 696 -2.81 0.57 -0.15
N ASP A 697 -3.49 0.31 -1.25
CA ASP A 697 -4.45 -0.79 -1.39
C ASP A 697 -3.61 -2.05 -1.69
N PRO A 698 -3.68 -3.11 -0.87
CA PRO A 698 -3.03 -4.36 -1.24
C PRO A 698 -3.71 -4.92 -2.49
N GLU A 699 -2.90 -5.36 -3.46
CA GLU A 699 -3.36 -5.97 -4.71
C GLU A 699 -4.61 -6.84 -4.47
N GLN A 700 -5.73 -6.48 -5.10
CA GLN A 700 -6.95 -7.29 -5.03
C GLN A 700 -6.67 -8.68 -5.62
N LEU A 701 -6.43 -9.66 -4.75
CA LEU A 701 -6.37 -11.05 -5.16
C LEU A 701 -7.70 -11.46 -5.79
N PRO A 702 -7.70 -12.21 -6.91
CA PRO A 702 -8.92 -12.73 -7.48
C PRO A 702 -9.67 -13.56 -6.44
N ARG A 703 -10.98 -13.29 -6.28
CA ARG A 703 -11.85 -14.02 -5.34
C ARG A 703 -11.69 -15.52 -5.56
N ALA A 704 -11.40 -16.25 -4.48
CA ALA A 704 -11.38 -17.70 -4.51
C ALA A 704 -12.75 -18.22 -5.01
N PRO A 705 -12.79 -19.18 -5.95
CA PRO A 705 -14.05 -19.73 -6.41
C PRO A 705 -14.83 -20.36 -5.25
N GLN A 706 -16.17 -20.39 -5.33
CA GLN A 706 -17.07 -20.99 -4.31
C GLN A 706 -16.69 -22.42 -3.90
N ASN A 707 -15.89 -23.12 -4.71
CA ASN A 707 -15.43 -24.50 -4.48
C ASN A 707 -14.09 -24.61 -3.72
N ALA A 708 -13.49 -23.49 -3.27
CA ALA A 708 -12.17 -23.48 -2.63
C ALA A 708 -12.12 -24.34 -1.35
N GLU A 709 -13.21 -24.43 -0.59
CA GLU A 709 -13.29 -25.25 0.61
C GLU A 709 -13.29 -26.76 0.28
N MET A 710 -13.96 -27.17 -0.81
CA MET A 710 -13.95 -28.55 -1.27
C MET A 710 -12.57 -28.95 -1.81
N ILE A 711 -11.87 -28.05 -2.51
CA ILE A 711 -10.49 -28.26 -2.96
C ILE A 711 -9.53 -28.42 -1.78
N ASN A 712 -9.67 -27.61 -0.73
CA ASN A 712 -8.86 -27.75 0.48
C ASN A 712 -9.13 -29.09 1.20
N ARG A 713 -10.38 -29.57 1.18
CA ARG A 713 -10.74 -30.90 1.71
C ARG A 713 -10.06 -32.01 0.91
N ILE A 714 -10.09 -31.92 -0.43
CA ILE A 714 -9.43 -32.87 -1.34
C ILE A 714 -7.92 -32.91 -1.09
N PHE A 715 -7.25 -31.76 -0.94
CA PHE A 715 -5.82 -31.73 -0.68
C PHE A 715 -5.43 -32.30 0.69
N LYS A 716 -6.21 -32.02 1.74
CA LYS A 716 -5.98 -32.61 3.07
C LYS A 716 -6.18 -34.13 3.06
N ALA A 717 -7.23 -34.62 2.38
CA ALA A 717 -7.47 -36.05 2.22
C ALA A 717 -6.37 -36.72 1.40
N MET A 718 -5.89 -36.07 0.34
CA MET A 718 -4.80 -36.55 -0.50
C MET A 718 -3.51 -36.78 0.30
N ALA A 719 -3.08 -35.79 1.09
CA ALA A 719 -1.87 -35.94 1.92
C ALA A 719 -2.01 -37.08 2.94
N GLY A 720 -3.16 -37.17 3.62
CA GLY A 720 -3.43 -38.22 4.61
C GLY A 720 -3.49 -39.63 4.02
N GLU A 721 -4.20 -39.82 2.91
CA GLU A 721 -4.32 -41.13 2.26
C GLU A 721 -3.03 -41.59 1.60
N ILE A 722 -2.24 -40.67 1.03
CA ILE A 722 -0.91 -40.99 0.50
C ILE A 722 0.01 -41.46 1.63
N LEU A 723 -0.01 -40.80 2.79
CA LEU A 723 0.78 -41.19 3.97
C LEU A 723 0.36 -42.55 4.54
N LEU A 724 -0.95 -42.81 4.66
CA LEU A 724 -1.47 -44.10 5.13
C LEU A 724 -1.09 -45.25 4.18
N LYS A 725 -1.25 -45.06 2.86
CA LYS A 725 -0.86 -46.06 1.85
C LYS A 725 0.64 -46.30 1.81
N THR A 726 1.47 -45.28 2.06
CA THR A 726 2.93 -45.45 2.12
C THR A 726 3.36 -46.21 3.38
N GLN A 727 2.66 -46.05 4.49
CA GLN A 727 2.87 -46.86 5.69
C GLN A 727 2.47 -48.34 5.46
N GLU A 728 1.31 -48.60 4.86
CA GLU A 728 0.87 -49.97 4.52
C GLU A 728 1.82 -50.71 3.57
N THR A 729 2.53 -50.00 2.68
CA THR A 729 3.49 -50.60 1.74
C THR A 729 4.90 -50.75 2.31
N ALA A 730 5.26 -50.04 3.39
CA ALA A 730 6.56 -50.13 4.04
C ALA A 730 6.69 -51.37 4.94
N GLU A 731 5.58 -51.98 5.37
CA GLU A 731 5.58 -52.99 6.44
C GLU A 731 5.68 -54.47 5.99
N SER A 732 5.78 -54.79 4.70
CA SER A 732 5.97 -56.19 4.28
C SER A 732 6.72 -56.38 2.95
N PRO A 733 7.97 -56.91 2.98
CA PRO A 733 8.73 -57.27 1.78
C PRO A 733 8.02 -58.25 0.83
N ASP A 734 7.14 -59.10 1.36
CA ASP A 734 6.39 -60.10 0.59
C ASP A 734 5.29 -59.46 -0.27
N VAL A 735 4.72 -58.34 0.17
CA VAL A 735 3.73 -57.56 -0.61
C VAL A 735 4.39 -56.89 -1.81
N LEU A 736 5.61 -56.37 -1.65
CA LEU A 736 6.41 -55.81 -2.75
C LEU A 736 6.79 -56.88 -3.78
N ALA A 737 7.17 -58.09 -3.34
CA ALA A 737 7.48 -59.20 -4.24
C ALA A 737 6.24 -59.69 -5.02
N THR A 738 5.08 -59.76 -4.36
CA THR A 738 3.80 -60.17 -4.97
C THR A 738 3.30 -59.15 -6.00
N ASN A 739 3.43 -57.85 -5.70
CA ASN A 739 3.07 -56.77 -6.62
C ASN A 739 3.98 -56.73 -7.86
N ARG A 740 5.29 -56.99 -7.69
CA ARG A 740 6.23 -57.13 -8.82
C ARG A 740 5.86 -58.29 -9.75
N LYS A 741 5.44 -59.43 -9.19
CA LYS A 741 5.08 -60.63 -9.97
C LYS A 741 3.79 -60.42 -10.77
N ARG A 742 2.76 -59.79 -10.17
CA ARG A 742 1.50 -59.41 -10.85
C ARG A 742 1.69 -58.38 -11.97
N ALA A 743 2.54 -57.37 -11.76
CA ALA A 743 2.84 -56.36 -12.78
C ALA A 743 3.53 -56.95 -14.03
N LEU A 744 4.33 -58.00 -13.84
CA LEU A 744 4.99 -58.72 -14.95
C LEU A 744 4.03 -59.64 -15.72
N GLU A 745 3.03 -60.23 -15.07
CA GLU A 745 2.02 -61.07 -15.73
C GLU A 745 1.04 -60.25 -16.60
N ILE A 746 0.69 -59.02 -16.18
CA ILE A 746 -0.21 -58.13 -16.93
C ILE A 746 0.40 -57.65 -18.26
N LYS A 747 1.74 -57.60 -18.38
CA LYS A 747 2.43 -57.25 -19.64
C LYS A 747 2.31 -58.31 -20.73
N LYS A 748 1.80 -59.52 -20.44
CA LYS A 748 1.65 -60.62 -21.40
C LYS A 748 0.18 -60.96 -21.72
N GLY A 749 -0.66 -59.95 -21.98
CA GLY A 749 -2.00 -60.16 -22.51
C GLY A 749 -1.98 -60.72 -23.95
N LYS A 750 -2.86 -61.71 -24.24
CA LYS A 750 -2.85 -62.51 -25.48
C LYS A 750 -3.46 -61.85 -26.73
N ASP A 751 -4.07 -60.67 -26.64
CA ASP A 751 -4.95 -60.17 -27.71
C ASP A 751 -4.47 -58.88 -28.41
N GLY A 752 -3.18 -58.53 -28.32
CA GLY A 752 -2.60 -57.42 -29.10
C GLY A 752 -3.10 -56.01 -28.76
N GLN A 753 -4.11 -55.85 -27.90
CA GLN A 753 -4.51 -54.55 -27.35
C GLN A 753 -3.59 -54.16 -26.19
N LYS A 754 -2.92 -53.00 -26.33
CA LYS A 754 -2.20 -52.34 -25.23
C LYS A 754 -3.23 -51.90 -24.17
N LYS A 755 -3.54 -52.76 -23.19
CA LYS A 755 -4.18 -52.29 -21.96
C LYS A 755 -3.22 -51.30 -21.31
N LYS A 756 -3.64 -50.04 -21.19
CA LYS A 756 -2.92 -49.01 -20.42
C LYS A 756 -2.87 -49.48 -18.97
N ALA A 757 -1.74 -50.06 -18.58
CA ALA A 757 -1.44 -50.40 -17.21
C ALA A 757 -1.03 -49.12 -16.47
N TYR A 758 -1.98 -48.26 -16.14
CA TYR A 758 -1.70 -47.10 -15.32
C TYR A 758 -2.81 -46.92 -14.28
N MET A 759 -2.38 -46.86 -13.01
CA MET A 759 -3.16 -46.50 -11.82
C MET A 759 -3.99 -47.60 -11.14
N GLN A 760 -3.42 -48.80 -10.92
CA GLN A 760 -4.02 -49.75 -9.99
C GLN A 760 -3.86 -49.21 -8.55
N GLY A 761 -4.95 -48.71 -7.96
CA GLY A 761 -5.03 -48.22 -6.58
C GLY A 761 -5.29 -46.72 -6.41
N LEU A 762 -5.10 -45.89 -7.44
CA LEU A 762 -5.28 -44.43 -7.37
C LEU A 762 -6.75 -44.02 -7.53
N ALA A 763 -7.48 -44.69 -8.41
CA ALA A 763 -8.94 -44.52 -8.57
C ALA A 763 -9.76 -44.99 -7.35
N GLN A 764 -9.13 -45.68 -6.40
CA GLN A 764 -9.75 -46.12 -5.15
C GLN A 764 -9.56 -45.10 -4.01
N LEU A 765 -8.73 -44.07 -4.20
CA LEU A 765 -8.46 -43.04 -3.20
C LEU A 765 -9.62 -42.04 -3.18
N SER A 766 -10.07 -41.68 -1.98
CA SER A 766 -11.31 -40.90 -1.83
C SER A 766 -11.14 -39.48 -2.35
N PHE A 767 -9.94 -38.90 -2.21
CA PHE A 767 -9.64 -37.58 -2.77
C PHE A 767 -9.75 -37.54 -4.30
N TYR A 768 -9.38 -38.64 -4.99
CA TYR A 768 -9.46 -38.72 -6.44
C TYR A 768 -10.92 -38.81 -6.90
N GLN A 769 -11.74 -39.57 -6.16
CA GLN A 769 -13.18 -39.69 -6.42
C GLN A 769 -13.91 -38.36 -6.15
N ASP A 770 -13.53 -37.63 -5.09
CA ASP A 770 -14.06 -36.31 -4.79
C ASP A 770 -13.66 -35.28 -5.86
N TRP A 771 -12.42 -35.36 -6.36
CA TRP A 771 -11.94 -34.52 -7.46
C TRP A 771 -12.68 -34.82 -8.78
N GLU A 772 -12.86 -36.09 -9.11
CA GLU A 772 -13.63 -36.52 -10.28
C GLU A 772 -15.10 -36.08 -10.17
N ARG A 773 -15.71 -36.19 -8.97
CA ARG A 773 -17.07 -35.70 -8.70
C ARG A 773 -17.18 -34.19 -8.89
N LEU A 774 -16.18 -33.42 -8.43
CA LEU A 774 -16.13 -31.97 -8.58
C LEU A 774 -16.02 -31.55 -10.05
N LEU A 775 -15.20 -32.22 -10.86
CA LEU A 775 -15.08 -31.92 -12.29
C LEU A 775 -16.23 -32.46 -13.14
N SER A 776 -16.92 -33.50 -12.66
CA SER A 776 -18.09 -34.09 -13.31
C SER A 776 -19.39 -33.33 -13.00
N ASP A 777 -19.34 -32.28 -12.18
CA ASP A 777 -20.50 -31.45 -11.89
C ASP A 777 -20.99 -30.74 -13.16
N ARG A 778 -22.21 -31.08 -13.59
CA ARG A 778 -22.85 -30.54 -14.80
C ARG A 778 -23.25 -29.07 -14.67
N SER A 779 -23.24 -28.52 -13.45
CA SER A 779 -23.49 -27.10 -13.22
C SER A 779 -22.30 -26.20 -13.58
N LEU A 780 -21.10 -26.78 -13.73
CA LEU A 780 -19.89 -26.05 -14.11
C LEU A 780 -19.75 -26.00 -15.64
N THR A 781 -19.51 -24.80 -16.16
CA THR A 781 -19.09 -24.61 -17.56
C THR A 781 -17.66 -25.10 -17.77
N ASP A 782 -17.28 -25.42 -19.00
CA ASP A 782 -15.93 -25.92 -19.32
C ASP A 782 -14.84 -24.93 -18.89
N LYS A 783 -15.07 -23.63 -19.10
CA LYS A 783 -14.18 -22.57 -18.62
C LYS A 783 -14.02 -22.59 -17.10
N GLN A 784 -15.10 -22.80 -16.35
CA GLN A 784 -15.03 -22.89 -14.89
C GLN A 784 -14.29 -24.15 -14.43
N LYS A 785 -14.38 -25.26 -15.17
CA LYS A 785 -13.60 -26.48 -14.90
C LYS A 785 -12.11 -26.23 -15.16
N ASP A 786 -11.77 -25.54 -16.24
CA ASP A 786 -10.38 -25.15 -16.55
C ASP A 786 -9.80 -24.21 -15.49
N ASP A 787 -10.56 -23.19 -15.08
CA ASP A 787 -10.17 -22.25 -14.02
C ASP A 787 -9.97 -22.98 -12.68
N LEU A 788 -10.82 -23.97 -12.38
CA LEU A 788 -10.74 -24.80 -11.18
C LEU A 788 -9.51 -25.73 -11.19
N VAL A 789 -9.21 -26.33 -12.35
CA VAL A 789 -8.00 -27.13 -12.57
C VAL A 789 -6.74 -26.28 -12.39
N GLN A 790 -6.72 -25.07 -12.96
CA GLN A 790 -5.58 -24.18 -12.85
C GLN A 790 -5.39 -23.70 -11.41
N TYR A 791 -6.46 -23.34 -10.72
CA TYR A 791 -6.44 -22.98 -9.30
C TYR A 791 -5.89 -24.12 -8.42
N ALA A 792 -6.31 -25.37 -8.66
CA ALA A 792 -5.79 -26.54 -7.94
C ALA A 792 -4.30 -26.76 -8.22
N ARG A 793 -3.83 -26.58 -9.47
CA ARG A 793 -2.41 -26.68 -9.83
C ARG A 793 -1.56 -25.63 -9.13
N ASP A 794 -2.00 -24.38 -9.16
CA ASP A 794 -1.29 -23.26 -8.54
C ASP A 794 -1.18 -23.48 -7.03
N ARG A 795 -2.27 -23.96 -6.41
CA ARG A 795 -2.30 -24.26 -4.99
C ARG A 795 -1.42 -25.45 -4.61
N LEU A 796 -1.49 -26.56 -5.34
CA LEU A 796 -0.62 -27.72 -5.16
C LEU A 796 0.87 -27.34 -5.28
N SER A 797 1.20 -26.52 -6.27
CA SER A 797 2.56 -26.00 -6.49
C SER A 797 3.05 -25.12 -5.33
N SER A 798 2.15 -24.35 -4.72
CA SER A 798 2.48 -23.48 -3.59
C SER A 798 2.58 -24.21 -2.24
N GLU A 799 1.79 -25.26 -2.02
CA GLU A 799 1.67 -25.91 -0.71
C GLU A 799 2.48 -27.22 -0.61
N ALA A 800 2.73 -27.92 -1.72
CA ALA A 800 3.39 -29.22 -1.71
C ALA A 800 4.84 -29.13 -2.20
N GLY A 801 5.77 -28.81 -1.29
CA GLY A 801 7.22 -28.78 -1.57
C GLY A 801 7.87 -30.16 -1.81
N TRP A 802 7.12 -31.26 -1.60
CA TRP A 802 7.55 -32.63 -1.84
C TRP A 802 6.32 -33.50 -2.16
N LEU A 803 6.25 -34.05 -3.37
CA LEU A 803 5.26 -35.07 -3.73
C LEU A 803 5.97 -36.24 -4.45
N PRO A 804 5.61 -37.50 -4.15
CA PRO A 804 6.25 -38.67 -4.73
C PRO A 804 6.02 -38.76 -6.24
N VAL A 805 7.04 -39.17 -7.00
CA VAL A 805 6.97 -39.31 -8.46
C VAL A 805 6.49 -40.71 -8.84
N GLY A 806 5.45 -40.84 -9.64
CA GLY A 806 5.02 -42.15 -10.14
C GLY A 806 6.07 -42.79 -11.06
N ALA A 807 6.37 -44.08 -10.85
CA ALA A 807 7.25 -44.86 -11.72
C ALA A 807 6.46 -45.93 -12.48
N SER A 808 6.97 -46.38 -13.62
CA SER A 808 6.27 -47.38 -14.47
C SER A 808 6.08 -48.75 -13.80
N ASP A 809 6.78 -49.01 -12.69
CA ASP A 809 6.84 -50.30 -12.00
C ASP A 809 6.49 -50.24 -10.50
N ARG A 810 6.17 -49.06 -9.96
CA ARG A 810 5.76 -48.83 -8.56
C ARG A 810 4.99 -47.52 -8.44
N LEU A 811 4.09 -47.42 -7.46
CA LEU A 811 3.25 -46.22 -7.31
C LEU A 811 4.07 -44.94 -7.13
N TRP A 812 5.26 -44.99 -6.51
CA TRP A 812 6.06 -43.82 -6.13
C TRP A 812 7.58 -44.06 -6.19
N SER A 813 8.37 -43.01 -6.41
CA SER A 813 9.85 -42.94 -6.42
C SER A 813 10.32 -41.55 -5.94
N ASP A 814 11.55 -41.48 -5.42
CA ASP A 814 12.22 -40.20 -5.11
C ASP A 814 12.83 -39.54 -6.36
N SER A 815 13.19 -38.26 -6.24
CA SER A 815 13.76 -37.43 -7.31
C SER A 815 15.20 -37.78 -7.69
N SER A 816 15.88 -38.61 -6.90
CA SER A 816 17.27 -39.04 -7.14
C SER A 816 17.37 -40.33 -7.97
N ALA A 817 16.26 -41.06 -8.12
CA ALA A 817 16.19 -42.28 -8.91
C ALA A 817 16.13 -41.97 -10.43
N GLY A 818 17.30 -41.73 -11.03
CA GLY A 818 17.50 -41.30 -12.43
C GLY A 818 17.02 -42.22 -13.57
N GLN A 819 16.07 -43.14 -13.33
CA GLN A 819 15.50 -44.05 -14.34
C GLN A 819 13.98 -43.97 -14.53
N ALA A 820 13.26 -43.07 -13.84
CA ALA A 820 11.83 -42.90 -14.07
C ALA A 820 11.56 -42.31 -15.47
N ARG A 821 10.98 -43.10 -16.39
CA ARG A 821 10.47 -42.59 -17.68
C ARG A 821 9.23 -41.75 -17.41
N THR A 822 9.38 -40.44 -17.43
CA THR A 822 8.28 -39.47 -17.41
C THR A 822 7.46 -39.60 -18.70
N HIS A 823 6.18 -39.92 -18.58
CA HIS A 823 5.23 -39.88 -19.70
C HIS A 823 4.53 -38.51 -19.73
N GLY A 824 4.98 -37.61 -20.60
CA GLY A 824 4.34 -36.33 -20.90
C GLY A 824 5.14 -35.56 -21.94
N GLU A 825 4.46 -34.97 -22.94
CA GLU A 825 5.10 -34.04 -23.87
C GLU A 825 5.52 -32.78 -23.12
N SER A 826 6.69 -32.26 -23.47
CA SER A 826 7.26 -31.04 -22.92
C SER A 826 6.35 -29.84 -23.17
N VAL A 827 5.82 -29.25 -22.11
CA VAL A 827 5.21 -27.91 -22.16
C VAL A 827 6.32 -26.89 -21.90
N ASN A 828 6.64 -26.06 -22.90
CA ASN A 828 7.58 -24.92 -22.82
C ASN A 828 9.05 -25.22 -22.47
N GLY A 829 9.59 -26.38 -22.86
CA GLY A 829 11.04 -26.54 -23.04
C GLY A 829 11.95 -26.63 -21.78
N ASN A 830 11.42 -26.72 -20.55
CA ASN A 830 12.23 -26.92 -19.34
C ASN A 830 12.03 -28.32 -18.71
N ARG A 831 13.14 -28.95 -18.27
CA ARG A 831 13.16 -30.24 -17.53
C ARG A 831 12.97 -30.04 -16.02
N GLY A 832 11.82 -29.53 -15.60
CA GLY A 832 11.41 -29.53 -14.20
C GLY A 832 10.70 -30.83 -13.82
N THR A 833 10.97 -31.35 -12.62
CA THR A 833 10.25 -32.50 -12.04
C THR A 833 8.81 -32.10 -11.75
N VAL A 834 7.89 -32.51 -12.62
CA VAL A 834 6.44 -32.32 -12.44
C VAL A 834 5.77 -33.69 -12.49
N VAL A 835 5.05 -34.05 -11.43
CA VAL A 835 4.03 -35.10 -11.52
C VAL A 835 2.85 -34.52 -12.28
N VAL A 836 2.60 -35.04 -13.49
CA VAL A 836 1.34 -34.80 -14.19
C VAL A 836 0.32 -35.78 -13.63
N ILE A 837 -0.40 -35.39 -12.56
CA ILE A 837 -1.80 -35.81 -12.46
C ILE A 837 -2.50 -34.85 -13.41
N ASN A 838 -2.84 -35.30 -14.63
CA ASN A 838 -3.66 -34.51 -15.52
C ASN A 838 -5.12 -34.71 -15.08
N PRO A 839 -5.76 -33.72 -14.46
CA PRO A 839 -7.17 -33.82 -14.10
C PRO A 839 -8.11 -33.85 -15.32
N ALA A 840 -7.61 -33.56 -16.53
CA ALA A 840 -8.32 -33.78 -17.78
C ALA A 840 -7.98 -35.17 -18.37
N LEU A 841 -8.73 -36.19 -17.97
CA LEU A 841 -8.84 -37.45 -18.70
C LEU A 841 -10.30 -37.67 -19.08
N GLU A 842 -10.73 -37.08 -20.19
CA GLU A 842 -11.96 -37.52 -20.86
C GLU A 842 -11.70 -38.80 -21.66
N CYS A 843 -12.63 -39.73 -21.47
CA CYS A 843 -12.75 -40.96 -22.23
C CYS A 843 -13.57 -40.65 -23.50
N ASN A 844 -12.91 -40.43 -24.63
CA ASN A 844 -13.62 -40.32 -25.90
C ASN A 844 -13.88 -41.74 -26.45
N MET A 845 -15.11 -42.22 -26.30
CA MET A 845 -15.64 -43.37 -27.05
C MET A 845 -16.52 -42.86 -28.18
N ASP A 846 -16.22 -43.32 -29.39
CA ASP A 846 -17.05 -43.40 -30.60
C ASP A 846 -18.37 -42.60 -30.63
N ILE A 847 -18.38 -41.52 -31.42
CA ILE A 847 -19.58 -41.07 -32.13
C ILE A 847 -19.36 -41.31 -33.63
N PRO A 848 -20.04 -42.28 -34.24
CA PRO A 848 -20.11 -42.40 -35.70
C PRO A 848 -21.15 -41.43 -36.25
N GLY A 849 -20.69 -40.43 -37.02
CA GLY A 849 -21.51 -39.68 -37.98
C GLY A 849 -22.10 -38.33 -37.50
N GLY A 850 -21.80 -37.26 -38.25
CA GLY A 850 -22.52 -35.98 -38.17
C GLY A 850 -21.66 -34.79 -38.59
N ARG A 851 -21.95 -34.19 -39.74
CA ARG A 851 -21.29 -32.99 -40.31
C ARG A 851 -21.53 -31.74 -39.45
N LEU A 852 -20.49 -30.93 -39.23
CA LEU A 852 -20.34 -29.55 -39.74
C LEU A 852 -18.94 -29.02 -39.43
#